data_AF-A0A0R3U6B4-F1
#
_entry.id   AF-A0A0R3U6B4-F1
#
_cell.length_a   1.000
_cell.length_b   1.000
_cell.length_c   1.000
_cell.angle_alpha   90.00
_cell.angle_beta   90.00
_cell.angle_gamma   90.00
#
_symmetry.space_group_name_H-M   'P 1'
#
loop_
_entity.id
_entity.type
_entity.pdbx_description
1 polymer ?
#
loop_
_entity_poly.entity_id
_entity_poly.type
_entity_poly.pdbx_seq_one_letter_code
_entity_poly.pdbx_strand_id
1 'polypeptide(L)'
;MLCRFKSFRYPSSLMCRPSRLFSSVGNSDNDSDDTTTVNKLVDFFRRTDEKLALEAAQHFAEKPIDSKPPVQPSSALSVSAPKQEEATKRRQSSAPRLVPWTSNRFQKGYRIKTSSDSPMKTAKSFATMLRESTFVQCGNFSQREVLGVVVENANDSDLYIDFGGKFLAVVPQPEDSFYPRGSLVRIRLRDPEMANRFMINTKAISLLEADAVLIGPFRGQVVNQSWDSLTNNYIPFQTPKNPLDSTSHVGMNKDLCGIERYAQVHVYRKWRVAQSIATSPNFMSGEPSGDDTQGHQHSRPLGFDEAVLRPSQALPDGVNVEVRGYDFNRGVDYEALLASYASTGFQATHFGQAVDVINAIIKRRSVMPGGKDEDESRETLKELGLGLARRSGCTTFLAYTSNMITSGVREVIRFLVQHNMVDVVVTSAGGVEEDFIKCMEPFYVGDFLRWSGAHLRHLGINRTGNLLVPNNSYVAFENWLLPIFDKMLEEQNTMNINWTPSKVIDRLGKEINNPDSVYYWCHKNGIPVFCPGITDGALGDVLFAHTYRAPPGLRVDVVEDVRRINTIAIYSHATGVVVLGGGIVKHHTLNANLMRNGADYAVYVNTGHEFDGSDAGARPDEAVSWGKLKSASEPVKVHGDATIIFPLLVAKTFAKHFHESRMAQTPVTSPE
;
A
#
# COMPACT_ATOMS: atom_id res chain seq x y z
N MET A 1 -29.89 63.75 -18.45
CA MET A 1 -30.18 62.65 -19.39
C MET A 1 -30.54 61.43 -18.53
N LEU A 2 -31.82 61.14 -18.21
CA LEU A 2 -32.84 60.48 -19.07
C LEU A 2 -32.20 59.34 -19.88
N CYS A 3 -32.63 58.07 -19.92
CA CYS A 3 -33.81 57.29 -19.47
C CYS A 3 -33.54 55.87 -20.10
N ARG A 4 -33.82 54.69 -19.52
CA ARG A 4 -35.14 54.05 -19.49
C ARG A 4 -35.09 52.66 -18.83
N PHE A 5 -36.05 52.46 -17.95
CA PHE A 5 -36.66 51.21 -17.51
C PHE A 5 -37.28 50.38 -18.66
N LYS A 6 -37.44 49.07 -18.43
CA LYS A 6 -38.73 48.37 -18.63
C LYS A 6 -38.85 47.11 -17.77
N SER A 7 -39.90 47.10 -16.95
CA SER A 7 -40.46 46.00 -16.16
C SER A 7 -41.65 45.35 -16.88
N PHE A 8 -42.24 44.32 -16.23
CA PHE A 8 -43.56 43.65 -16.36
C PHE A 8 -43.46 42.19 -16.86
N ARG A 9 -44.16 41.18 -16.31
CA ARG A 9 -45.31 41.08 -15.36
C ARG A 9 -45.45 39.61 -14.86
N TYR A 10 -45.94 39.39 -13.64
CA TYR A 10 -46.44 38.12 -13.04
C TYR A 10 -47.86 37.75 -13.60
N PRO A 11 -48.45 36.53 -13.44
CA PRO A 11 -48.82 35.97 -12.10
C PRO A 11 -48.95 34.43 -11.88
N SER A 12 -48.90 34.05 -10.59
CA SER A 12 -49.70 33.03 -9.87
C SER A 12 -49.85 31.58 -10.37
N SER A 13 -49.46 30.59 -9.54
CA SER A 13 -50.40 29.78 -8.72
C SER A 13 -49.70 28.67 -7.91
N LEU A 14 -50.35 28.31 -6.80
CA LEU A 14 -50.20 27.12 -5.94
C LEU A 14 -49.15 27.14 -4.80
N MET A 15 -49.58 27.81 -3.72
CA MET A 15 -49.35 27.41 -2.33
C MET A 15 -49.82 25.97 -2.06
N CYS A 16 -49.12 25.26 -1.16
CA CYS A 16 -49.73 24.65 0.05
C CYS A 16 -48.70 23.91 0.94
N ARG A 17 -48.55 24.40 2.17
CA ARG A 17 -48.44 23.64 3.44
C ARG A 17 -49.68 24.07 4.27
N PRO A 18 -50.08 23.49 5.44
CA PRO A 18 -49.66 22.28 6.19
C PRO A 18 -50.84 21.47 6.82
N SER A 19 -50.57 20.37 7.55
CA SER A 19 -51.22 19.83 8.80
C SER A 19 -51.11 18.28 8.83
N ARG A 20 -50.53 17.59 9.83
CA ARG A 20 -50.75 17.40 11.30
C ARG A 20 -51.83 16.36 11.69
N LEU A 21 -51.44 15.47 12.63
CA LEU A 21 -52.20 14.62 13.59
C LEU A 21 -52.71 13.26 13.04
N PHE A 22 -52.68 12.10 13.72
CA PHE A 22 -52.66 11.62 15.14
C PHE A 22 -51.79 10.34 15.24
N SER A 23 -50.89 10.07 16.19
CA SER A 23 -50.96 9.65 17.63
C SER A 23 -51.72 8.36 18.00
N SER A 24 -50.96 7.37 18.54
CA SER A 24 -51.20 6.44 19.69
C SER A 24 -52.42 5.48 19.64
N VAL A 25 -52.51 4.22 20.14
CA VAL A 25 -51.91 3.37 21.19
C VAL A 25 -52.26 1.90 20.76
N GLY A 26 -51.41 0.86 20.84
CA GLY A 26 -51.27 -0.02 22.01
C GLY A 26 -51.08 -1.51 21.67
N ASN A 27 -50.16 -2.14 22.41
CA ASN A 27 -50.03 -3.52 22.90
C ASN A 27 -49.99 -4.80 22.02
N SER A 28 -49.06 -5.66 22.50
CA SER A 28 -48.96 -7.13 22.57
C SER A 28 -48.49 -7.97 21.38
N ASP A 29 -47.36 -8.64 21.65
CA ASP A 29 -46.99 -10.04 21.37
C ASP A 29 -47.00 -10.56 19.92
N ASN A 30 -45.80 -10.80 19.35
CA ASN A 30 -45.24 -12.15 19.13
C ASN A 30 -44.02 -12.13 18.20
N ASP A 31 -43.15 -13.11 18.45
CA ASP A 31 -41.97 -13.50 17.68
C ASP A 31 -42.23 -13.73 16.17
N SER A 32 -41.12 -13.68 15.42
CA SER A 32 -40.87 -14.16 14.04
C SER A 32 -41.25 -13.23 12.87
N ASP A 33 -40.24 -12.84 12.08
CA ASP A 33 -40.09 -13.24 10.66
C ASP A 33 -39.10 -12.33 9.91
N ASP A 34 -37.80 -12.68 9.90
CA ASP A 34 -36.73 -11.97 9.15
C ASP A 34 -36.83 -12.23 7.62
N THR A 35 -37.78 -13.06 7.20
CA THR A 35 -37.98 -13.51 5.82
C THR A 35 -38.83 -12.55 4.97
N THR A 36 -39.58 -11.64 5.60
CA THR A 36 -40.45 -10.68 4.90
C THR A 36 -39.70 -9.45 4.37
N THR A 37 -38.52 -9.12 4.92
CA THR A 37 -37.70 -7.97 4.50
C THR A 37 -36.86 -8.30 3.26
N VAL A 38 -36.36 -9.53 3.16
CA VAL A 38 -35.58 -10.00 2.00
C VAL A 38 -36.44 -10.07 0.73
N ASN A 39 -37.68 -10.55 0.84
CA ASN A 39 -38.59 -10.64 -0.31
C ASN A 39 -38.97 -9.26 -0.88
N LYS A 40 -39.08 -8.24 -0.02
CA LYS A 40 -39.31 -6.85 -0.46
C LYS A 40 -38.11 -6.26 -1.19
N LEU A 41 -36.89 -6.62 -0.77
CA LEU A 41 -35.65 -6.20 -1.43
C LEU A 41 -35.51 -6.85 -2.82
N VAL A 42 -35.83 -8.14 -2.93
CA VAL A 42 -35.78 -8.89 -4.21
C VAL A 42 -36.80 -8.34 -5.22
N ASP A 43 -38.01 -8.00 -4.78
CA ASP A 43 -39.01 -7.37 -5.64
C ASP A 43 -38.62 -5.94 -6.06
N PHE A 44 -37.87 -5.21 -5.23
CA PHE A 44 -37.34 -3.88 -5.58
C PHE A 44 -36.28 -3.97 -6.69
N PHE A 45 -35.34 -4.91 -6.60
CA PHE A 45 -34.33 -5.12 -7.65
C PHE A 45 -34.95 -5.59 -8.96
N ARG A 46 -35.93 -6.49 -8.92
CA ARG A 46 -36.64 -6.96 -10.12
C ARG A 46 -37.36 -5.85 -10.86
N ARG A 47 -38.04 -4.95 -10.15
CA ARG A 47 -38.72 -3.79 -10.76
C ARG A 47 -37.75 -2.77 -11.35
N THR A 48 -36.52 -2.70 -10.82
CA THR A 48 -35.47 -1.81 -11.31
C THR A 48 -34.87 -2.35 -12.62
N ASP A 49 -34.64 -3.67 -12.70
CA ASP A 49 -34.17 -4.34 -13.92
C ASP A 49 -35.20 -4.27 -15.06
N GLU A 50 -36.49 -4.42 -14.75
CA GLU A 50 -37.58 -4.27 -15.73
C GLU A 50 -37.64 -2.83 -16.31
N LYS A 51 -37.36 -1.81 -15.49
CA LYS A 51 -37.32 -0.41 -15.92
C LYS A 51 -36.11 -0.10 -16.81
N LEU A 52 -34.94 -0.63 -16.44
CA LEU A 52 -33.70 -0.48 -17.23
C LEU A 52 -33.80 -1.17 -18.59
N ALA A 53 -34.48 -2.32 -18.67
CA ALA A 53 -34.70 -3.02 -19.93
C ALA A 53 -35.64 -2.24 -20.89
N LEU A 54 -36.65 -1.54 -20.34
CA LEU A 54 -37.57 -0.70 -21.11
C LEU A 54 -36.89 0.56 -21.65
N GLU A 55 -36.02 1.20 -20.85
CA GLU A 55 -35.25 2.37 -21.27
C GLU A 55 -34.19 2.01 -22.33
N ALA A 56 -33.56 0.84 -22.23
CA ALA A 56 -32.62 0.34 -23.24
C ALA A 56 -33.29 0.02 -24.59
N ALA A 57 -34.54 -0.48 -24.57
CA ALA A 57 -35.29 -0.78 -25.78
C ALA A 57 -35.76 0.48 -26.54
N GLN A 58 -36.01 1.58 -25.83
CA GLN A 58 -36.39 2.87 -26.45
C GLN A 58 -35.20 3.60 -27.08
N HIS A 59 -33.98 3.36 -26.61
CA HIS A 59 -32.78 4.04 -27.11
C HIS A 59 -32.23 3.50 -28.44
N PHE A 60 -32.65 2.31 -28.87
CA PHE A 60 -32.18 1.66 -30.11
C PHE A 60 -33.02 1.96 -31.35
N ALA A 61 -34.14 2.66 -31.20
CA ALA A 61 -35.11 2.89 -32.27
C ALA A 61 -35.13 4.34 -32.74
N GLU A 62 -33.99 4.99 -33.00
CA GLU A 62 -33.98 6.29 -33.71
C GLU A 62 -32.60 6.64 -34.30
N LYS A 63 -32.44 6.46 -35.62
CA LYS A 63 -31.83 7.40 -36.60
C LYS A 63 -31.50 6.71 -37.94
N PRO A 64 -32.05 7.18 -39.08
CA PRO A 64 -31.63 6.76 -40.42
C PRO A 64 -30.59 7.74 -41.00
N ILE A 65 -29.62 7.24 -41.78
CA ILE A 65 -28.78 8.10 -42.66
C ILE A 65 -28.76 7.52 -44.07
N ASP A 66 -28.95 8.47 -44.98
CA ASP A 66 -29.18 8.41 -46.42
C ASP A 66 -28.04 7.84 -47.29
N SER A 67 -28.45 7.51 -48.51
CA SER A 67 -27.73 6.84 -49.58
C SER A 67 -27.24 7.81 -50.69
N LYS A 68 -26.07 7.53 -51.31
CA LYS A 68 -25.77 7.57 -52.78
C LYS A 68 -24.26 7.34 -53.08
N PRO A 69 -23.87 6.89 -54.30
CA PRO A 69 -22.96 5.75 -54.48
C PRO A 69 -21.76 6.06 -55.46
N PRO A 70 -21.14 5.13 -56.22
CA PRO A 70 -19.73 4.71 -56.05
C PRO A 70 -18.83 4.92 -57.29
N VAL A 71 -17.52 4.66 -57.17
CA VAL A 71 -16.60 4.45 -58.31
C VAL A 71 -15.80 3.15 -58.11
N GLN A 72 -16.11 2.15 -58.93
CA GLN A 72 -15.31 0.95 -59.28
C GLN A 72 -14.51 1.26 -60.59
N PRO A 73 -13.65 0.39 -61.21
CA PRO A 73 -13.58 -1.08 -61.08
C PRO A 73 -12.21 -1.77 -61.27
N SER A 74 -12.18 -3.06 -60.98
CA SER A 74 -11.70 -4.18 -61.83
C SER A 74 -11.48 -5.36 -60.89
N SER A 75 -11.87 -6.61 -61.14
CA SER A 75 -12.30 -7.41 -62.30
C SER A 75 -12.67 -8.78 -61.68
N ALA A 76 -13.53 -9.66 -62.15
CA ALA A 76 -14.43 -9.74 -63.28
C ALA A 76 -15.34 -10.98 -63.02
N LEU A 77 -16.54 -10.94 -63.64
CA LEU A 77 -17.34 -12.08 -64.14
C LEU A 77 -17.98 -13.04 -63.11
N SER A 78 -19.27 -12.89 -62.79
CA SER A 78 -20.50 -13.29 -63.54
C SER A 78 -21.00 -14.70 -63.14
N VAL A 79 -21.87 -14.82 -62.15
CA VAL A 79 -23.36 -14.86 -62.23
C VAL A 79 -23.93 -16.16 -62.81
N SER A 80 -24.61 -16.94 -61.96
CA SER A 80 -25.94 -17.48 -62.26
C SER A 80 -26.79 -17.52 -60.97
N ALA A 81 -28.03 -17.06 -61.09
CA ALA A 81 -29.00 -16.83 -60.01
C ALA A 81 -30.04 -17.99 -59.95
N PRO A 82 -31.15 -17.88 -59.19
CA PRO A 82 -31.36 -18.56 -57.91
C PRO A 82 -32.50 -19.61 -57.94
N LYS A 83 -32.59 -20.46 -56.92
CA LYS A 83 -33.86 -21.14 -56.56
C LYS A 83 -34.09 -21.11 -55.04
N GLN A 84 -35.07 -20.28 -54.69
CA GLN A 84 -36.00 -20.31 -53.54
C GLN A 84 -35.54 -20.95 -52.22
N GLU A 85 -35.40 -20.09 -51.21
CA GLU A 85 -35.42 -20.41 -49.79
C GLU A 85 -36.75 -21.04 -49.38
N GLU A 86 -36.68 -22.22 -48.76
CA GLU A 86 -37.73 -22.78 -47.94
C GLU A 86 -37.37 -22.48 -46.47
N ALA A 87 -38.17 -21.62 -45.84
CA ALA A 87 -37.96 -21.17 -44.47
C ALA A 87 -38.13 -22.35 -43.48
N THR A 88 -37.03 -22.87 -42.95
CA THR A 88 -37.04 -23.80 -41.82
C THR A 88 -37.00 -23.02 -40.51
N LYS A 89 -38.16 -23.01 -39.83
CA LYS A 89 -38.36 -22.47 -38.47
C LYS A 89 -37.28 -22.98 -37.50
N ARG A 90 -36.47 -22.07 -36.94
CA ARG A 90 -35.62 -22.35 -35.76
C ARG A 90 -36.51 -22.80 -34.59
N ARG A 91 -36.29 -24.03 -34.11
CA ARG A 91 -36.87 -24.51 -32.84
C ARG A 91 -36.23 -23.76 -31.68
N GLN A 92 -37.03 -23.02 -30.91
CA GLN A 92 -36.61 -22.49 -29.61
C GLN A 92 -36.43 -23.65 -28.63
N SER A 93 -35.23 -23.76 -28.04
CA SER A 93 -34.94 -24.71 -26.95
C SER A 93 -35.11 -24.03 -25.59
N SER A 94 -35.68 -24.76 -24.63
CA SER A 94 -36.14 -24.27 -23.33
C SER A 94 -35.15 -24.49 -22.17
N ALA A 95 -33.85 -24.65 -22.44
CA ALA A 95 -32.86 -24.89 -21.39
C ALA A 95 -32.37 -23.57 -20.75
N PRO A 96 -32.29 -23.48 -19.41
CA PRO A 96 -31.87 -22.27 -18.71
C PRO A 96 -30.38 -21.93 -18.97
N ARG A 97 -30.06 -20.62 -18.96
CA ARG A 97 -28.67 -20.10 -19.02
C ARG A 97 -27.90 -20.59 -17.78
N LEU A 98 -26.87 -21.41 -17.99
CA LEU A 98 -25.90 -21.77 -16.96
C LEU A 98 -24.82 -20.69 -16.85
N VAL A 99 -24.58 -20.19 -15.63
CA VAL A 99 -23.56 -19.18 -15.30
C VAL A 99 -22.19 -19.85 -15.01
N PRO A 100 -21.05 -19.17 -15.27
CA PRO A 100 -19.71 -19.76 -15.40
C PRO A 100 -19.04 -20.41 -14.17
N TRP A 101 -19.77 -20.77 -13.11
CA TRP A 101 -19.16 -21.42 -11.92
C TRP A 101 -19.88 -22.70 -11.46
N THR A 102 -20.87 -23.17 -12.22
CA THR A 102 -21.65 -24.38 -11.84
C THR A 102 -20.90 -25.69 -12.10
N SER A 103 -19.92 -25.69 -13.00
CA SER A 103 -19.13 -26.87 -13.41
C SER A 103 -18.18 -27.37 -12.32
N ASN A 104 -17.66 -26.47 -11.46
CA ASN A 104 -16.82 -26.84 -10.31
C ASN A 104 -17.58 -27.66 -9.25
N ARG A 105 -18.91 -27.46 -9.14
CA ARG A 105 -19.78 -28.24 -8.24
C ARG A 105 -20.10 -29.61 -8.84
N PHE A 106 -20.19 -29.69 -10.17
CA PHE A 106 -20.40 -30.94 -10.89
C PHE A 106 -19.14 -31.83 -10.88
N GLN A 107 -17.94 -31.25 -11.07
CA GLN A 107 -16.68 -32.01 -11.07
C GLN A 107 -16.25 -32.51 -9.68
N LYS A 108 -16.60 -31.82 -8.58
CA LYS A 108 -16.30 -32.27 -7.22
C LYS A 108 -17.05 -33.54 -6.78
N GLY A 109 -18.13 -33.92 -7.48
CA GLY A 109 -18.95 -35.10 -7.16
C GLY A 109 -18.46 -36.42 -7.78
N TYR A 110 -17.47 -36.41 -8.68
CA TYR A 110 -17.10 -37.61 -9.45
C TYR A 110 -15.58 -37.81 -9.49
N ARG A 111 -15.10 -38.90 -8.90
CA ARG A 111 -13.67 -39.27 -8.92
C ARG A 111 -13.43 -40.37 -9.96
N ILE A 112 -12.66 -40.08 -10.99
CA ILE A 112 -12.25 -41.07 -12.01
C ILE A 112 -10.94 -41.72 -11.55
N LYS A 113 -10.87 -43.06 -11.53
CA LYS A 113 -9.62 -43.80 -11.30
C LYS A 113 -8.82 -43.86 -12.61
N THR A 114 -7.60 -43.32 -12.62
CA THR A 114 -6.59 -43.61 -13.63
C THR A 114 -5.50 -44.50 -13.04
N SER A 115 -5.04 -45.47 -13.83
CA SER A 115 -4.10 -46.52 -13.47
C SER A 115 -2.64 -46.04 -13.44
N SER A 116 -1.98 -46.32 -12.31
CA SER A 116 -0.59 -46.73 -12.07
C SER A 116 0.63 -45.94 -12.60
N ASP A 117 1.55 -45.77 -11.64
CA ASP A 117 3.02 -45.80 -11.66
C ASP A 117 3.83 -44.50 -11.84
N SER A 118 4.58 -44.22 -10.78
CA SER A 118 5.57 -43.14 -10.63
C SER A 118 7.00 -43.63 -10.92
N PRO A 119 7.87 -42.76 -11.45
CA PRO A 119 9.29 -42.85 -11.12
C PRO A 119 9.88 -41.54 -10.55
N MET A 120 10.78 -41.75 -9.59
CA MET A 120 11.86 -40.90 -9.04
C MET A 120 11.74 -39.36 -9.05
N LYS A 121 11.84 -38.79 -7.85
CA LYS A 121 11.91 -37.35 -7.55
C LYS A 121 13.19 -36.71 -8.11
N THR A 122 13.08 -36.04 -9.26
CA THR A 122 14.03 -35.00 -9.68
C THR A 122 13.72 -33.68 -8.97
N ALA A 123 14.76 -32.85 -8.77
CA ALA A 123 14.63 -31.53 -8.16
C ALA A 123 13.63 -30.66 -8.94
N LYS A 124 12.60 -30.16 -8.26
CA LYS A 124 11.52 -29.40 -8.88
C LYS A 124 12.02 -28.00 -9.26
N SER A 125 11.78 -27.58 -10.50
CA SER A 125 12.05 -26.20 -10.91
C SER A 125 11.25 -25.22 -10.07
N PHE A 126 11.73 -23.98 -9.92
CA PHE A 126 10.98 -22.93 -9.22
C PHE A 126 9.56 -22.75 -9.77
N ALA A 127 9.39 -22.82 -11.10
CA ALA A 127 8.08 -22.75 -11.73
C ALA A 127 7.17 -23.94 -11.36
N THR A 128 7.74 -25.12 -11.11
CA THR A 128 7.00 -26.31 -10.65
C THR A 128 6.60 -26.16 -9.18
N MET A 129 7.52 -25.71 -8.32
CA MET A 129 7.26 -25.47 -6.90
C MET A 129 6.23 -24.36 -6.69
N LEU A 130 6.29 -23.29 -7.49
CA LEU A 130 5.34 -22.19 -7.43
C LEU A 130 3.94 -22.64 -7.83
N ARG A 131 3.80 -23.43 -8.90
CA ARG A 131 2.52 -23.99 -9.38
C ARG A 131 1.88 -24.96 -8.40
N GLU A 132 2.70 -25.77 -7.73
CA GLU A 132 2.25 -26.74 -6.73
C GLU A 132 2.13 -26.14 -5.32
N SER A 133 2.47 -24.87 -5.15
CA SER A 133 2.37 -24.20 -3.86
C SER A 133 0.91 -24.13 -3.40
N THR A 134 0.71 -24.21 -2.09
CA THR A 134 -0.59 -24.01 -1.44
C THR A 134 -1.20 -22.64 -1.71
N PHE A 135 -0.39 -21.67 -2.17
CA PHE A 135 -0.81 -20.31 -2.49
C PHE A 135 -1.40 -20.21 -3.91
N VAL A 136 -0.79 -20.88 -4.90
CA VAL A 136 -1.20 -20.80 -6.31
C VAL A 136 -2.19 -21.91 -6.68
N GLN A 137 -2.04 -23.11 -6.11
CA GLN A 137 -2.94 -24.28 -6.30
C GLN A 137 -3.26 -24.66 -7.76
N CYS A 138 -2.48 -24.16 -8.72
CA CYS A 138 -2.67 -24.43 -10.14
C CYS A 138 -2.35 -25.89 -10.50
N GLY A 139 -1.35 -26.51 -9.86
CA GLY A 139 -0.88 -27.84 -10.24
C GLY A 139 -0.26 -27.86 -11.65
N ASN A 140 -0.05 -29.05 -12.22
CA ASN A 140 0.49 -29.23 -13.58
C ASN A 140 -0.65 -29.37 -14.60
N PHE A 141 -0.80 -28.38 -15.48
CA PHE A 141 -1.85 -28.37 -16.53
C PHE A 141 -1.40 -28.96 -17.86
N SER A 142 -0.08 -29.08 -18.10
CA SER A 142 0.43 -29.51 -19.39
C SER A 142 -0.05 -30.92 -19.73
N GLN A 143 -0.86 -31.04 -20.79
CA GLN A 143 -1.43 -32.29 -21.31
C GLN A 143 -2.50 -32.96 -20.44
N ARG A 144 -3.07 -32.25 -19.44
CA ARG A 144 -4.12 -32.83 -18.60
C ARG A 144 -5.43 -32.89 -19.36
N GLU A 145 -6.07 -34.05 -19.32
CA GLU A 145 -7.41 -34.25 -19.87
C GLU A 145 -8.46 -33.87 -18.83
N VAL A 146 -9.39 -33.01 -19.22
CA VAL A 146 -10.47 -32.52 -18.37
C VAL A 146 -11.81 -32.69 -19.09
N LEU A 147 -12.87 -32.80 -18.29
CA LEU A 147 -14.24 -32.87 -18.80
C LEU A 147 -14.81 -31.46 -18.87
N GLY A 148 -15.40 -31.14 -20.01
CA GLY A 148 -16.11 -29.89 -20.23
C GLY A 148 -17.53 -30.11 -20.73
N VAL A 149 -18.34 -29.08 -20.59
CA VAL A 149 -19.72 -29.03 -21.10
C VAL A 149 -19.76 -28.02 -22.24
N VAL A 150 -20.34 -28.40 -23.37
CA VAL A 150 -20.55 -27.48 -24.50
C VAL A 150 -21.61 -26.44 -24.10
N VAL A 151 -21.20 -25.18 -23.96
CA VAL A 151 -22.08 -24.06 -23.58
C VAL A 151 -22.73 -23.43 -24.81
N GLU A 152 -21.98 -23.35 -25.91
CA GLU A 152 -22.45 -22.76 -27.16
C GLU A 152 -21.74 -23.40 -28.36
N ASN A 153 -22.46 -23.53 -29.47
CA ASN A 153 -21.94 -23.96 -30.76
C ASN A 153 -22.17 -22.81 -31.73
N ALA A 154 -21.10 -22.06 -32.03
CA ALA A 154 -21.19 -20.90 -32.90
C ALA A 154 -21.04 -21.38 -34.35
N ASN A 155 -22.13 -21.31 -35.11
CA ASN A 155 -22.17 -21.54 -36.56
C ASN A 155 -21.64 -22.91 -37.05
N ASP A 156 -21.74 -23.97 -36.23
CA ASP A 156 -21.29 -25.33 -36.55
C ASP A 156 -19.78 -25.48 -36.83
N SER A 157 -18.98 -24.43 -36.57
CA SER A 157 -17.52 -24.41 -36.76
C SER A 157 -16.75 -24.49 -35.44
N ASP A 158 -17.20 -23.78 -34.40
CA ASP A 158 -16.46 -23.62 -33.15
C ASP A 158 -17.34 -23.94 -31.92
N LEU A 159 -16.78 -24.73 -31.00
CA LEU A 159 -17.40 -25.14 -29.75
C LEU A 159 -16.84 -24.34 -28.57
N TYR A 160 -17.74 -23.71 -27.81
CA TYR A 160 -17.42 -23.07 -26.54
C TYR A 160 -17.65 -24.05 -25.40
N ILE A 161 -16.59 -24.39 -24.67
CA ILE A 161 -16.59 -25.45 -23.66
C ILE A 161 -16.24 -24.87 -22.30
N ASP A 162 -17.15 -25.04 -21.33
CA ASP A 162 -16.87 -24.76 -19.92
C ASP A 162 -16.31 -26.01 -19.25
N PHE A 163 -15.08 -25.92 -18.74
CA PHE A 163 -14.40 -26.98 -17.99
C PHE A 163 -14.15 -26.62 -16.53
N GLY A 164 -14.77 -25.55 -16.02
CA GLY A 164 -14.61 -25.06 -14.64
C GLY A 164 -13.43 -24.11 -14.43
N GLY A 165 -12.79 -23.65 -15.51
CA GLY A 165 -11.74 -22.63 -15.50
C GLY A 165 -12.28 -21.19 -15.45
N LYS A 166 -11.38 -20.21 -15.31
CA LYS A 166 -11.73 -18.77 -15.34
C LYS A 166 -12.28 -18.32 -16.69
N PHE A 167 -11.82 -18.96 -17.76
CA PHE A 167 -12.17 -18.68 -19.15
C PHE A 167 -12.67 -19.94 -19.86
N LEU A 168 -13.56 -19.77 -20.83
CA LEU A 168 -14.03 -20.87 -21.68
C LEU A 168 -12.92 -21.31 -22.63
N ALA A 169 -12.95 -22.58 -23.03
CA ALA A 169 -12.10 -23.09 -24.10
C ALA A 169 -12.87 -23.04 -25.42
N VAL A 170 -12.26 -22.45 -26.46
CA VAL A 170 -12.81 -22.45 -27.82
C VAL A 170 -12.05 -23.47 -28.64
N VAL A 171 -12.76 -24.46 -29.16
CA VAL A 171 -12.17 -25.54 -29.96
C VAL A 171 -12.94 -25.75 -31.27
N PRO A 172 -12.26 -26.02 -32.39
CA PRO A 172 -12.94 -26.29 -33.65
C PRO A 172 -13.71 -27.62 -33.57
N GLN A 173 -14.90 -27.64 -34.16
CA GLN A 173 -15.72 -28.84 -34.30
C GLN A 173 -15.18 -29.72 -35.45
N PRO A 174 -15.01 -31.05 -35.27
CA PRO A 174 -14.65 -31.96 -36.36
C PRO A 174 -15.75 -32.04 -37.44
N GLU A 175 -15.35 -32.15 -38.72
CA GLU A 175 -16.24 -32.04 -39.90
C GLU A 175 -17.36 -33.11 -40.03
N ASP A 176 -17.40 -34.12 -39.16
CA ASP A 176 -18.44 -35.17 -39.16
C ASP A 176 -19.05 -35.42 -37.76
N SER A 177 -19.05 -34.42 -36.87
CA SER A 177 -19.51 -34.61 -35.49
C SER A 177 -20.26 -33.39 -34.95
N PHE A 178 -21.56 -33.55 -34.67
CA PHE A 178 -22.38 -32.49 -34.09
C PHE A 178 -22.48 -32.62 -32.56
N TYR A 179 -22.13 -31.56 -31.84
CA TYR A 179 -22.23 -31.50 -30.39
C TYR A 179 -23.30 -30.48 -29.97
N PRO A 180 -24.50 -30.91 -29.57
CA PRO A 180 -25.51 -29.99 -29.07
C PRO A 180 -25.09 -29.39 -27.72
N ARG A 181 -25.62 -28.20 -27.42
CA ARG A 181 -25.44 -27.53 -26.12
C ARG A 181 -25.81 -28.47 -24.95
N GLY A 182 -24.95 -28.54 -23.94
CA GLY A 182 -25.06 -29.45 -22.80
C GLY A 182 -24.34 -30.79 -22.98
N SER A 183 -23.76 -31.05 -24.16
CA SER A 183 -22.95 -32.27 -24.39
C SER A 183 -21.71 -32.30 -23.50
N LEU A 184 -21.44 -33.46 -22.92
CA LEU A 184 -20.21 -33.73 -22.17
C LEU A 184 -19.10 -34.14 -23.13
N VAL A 185 -18.00 -33.40 -23.11
CA VAL A 185 -16.85 -33.58 -24.00
C VAL A 185 -15.57 -33.67 -23.19
N ARG A 186 -14.60 -34.42 -23.73
CA ARG A 186 -13.24 -34.48 -23.20
C ARG A 186 -12.38 -33.51 -23.97
N ILE A 187 -11.69 -32.64 -23.26
CA ILE A 187 -10.72 -31.70 -23.82
C ILE A 187 -9.35 -31.92 -23.17
N ARG A 188 -8.28 -31.69 -23.93
CA ARG A 188 -6.91 -31.66 -23.41
C ARG A 188 -6.47 -30.21 -23.29
N LEU A 189 -6.25 -29.76 -22.06
CA LEU A 189 -5.85 -28.38 -21.78
C LEU A 189 -4.37 -28.19 -22.10
N ARG A 190 -4.05 -27.13 -22.84
CA ARG A 190 -2.67 -26.69 -23.13
C ARG A 190 -2.29 -25.53 -22.24
N ASP A 191 -3.15 -24.50 -22.19
CA ASP A 191 -2.96 -23.31 -21.37
C ASP A 191 -4.31 -22.86 -20.78
N PRO A 192 -4.44 -22.70 -19.44
CA PRO A 192 -5.66 -22.18 -18.82
C PRO A 192 -5.96 -20.71 -19.13
N GLU A 193 -4.99 -19.92 -19.61
CA GLU A 193 -5.17 -18.51 -19.94
C GLU A 193 -4.23 -18.11 -21.10
N MET A 194 -4.78 -17.93 -22.30
CA MET A 194 -3.98 -17.50 -23.44
C MET A 194 -3.82 -15.97 -23.44
N ALA A 195 -2.68 -15.48 -22.94
CA ALA A 195 -2.28 -14.08 -23.07
C ALA A 195 -1.00 -13.95 -23.92
N ASN A 196 -1.12 -14.03 -25.24
CA ASN A 196 0.02 -13.85 -26.15
C ASN A 196 0.02 -12.44 -26.76
N ARG A 197 1.10 -11.67 -26.54
CA ARG A 197 1.30 -10.33 -27.14
C ARG A 197 2.25 -10.42 -28.33
N PHE A 198 1.71 -10.05 -29.50
CA PHE A 198 2.32 -9.54 -30.73
C PHE A 198 3.86 -9.53 -30.83
N MET A 199 4.39 -10.30 -31.80
CA MET A 199 5.25 -9.75 -32.89
C MET A 199 5.64 -10.79 -33.97
N ILE A 200 5.38 -12.09 -33.80
CA ILE A 200 5.80 -13.11 -34.80
C ILE A 200 4.80 -14.28 -34.93
N ASN A 201 3.48 -14.06 -34.73
CA ASN A 201 2.51 -15.15 -34.83
C ASN A 201 1.38 -14.83 -35.82
N THR A 202 1.03 -15.80 -36.66
CA THR A 202 0.10 -15.65 -37.81
C THR A 202 -1.38 -15.68 -37.43
N LYS A 203 -1.71 -15.83 -36.15
CA LYS A 203 -3.08 -15.71 -35.64
C LYS A 203 -3.15 -14.64 -34.56
N ALA A 204 -3.97 -13.62 -34.80
CA ALA A 204 -4.36 -12.65 -33.80
C ALA A 204 -5.47 -13.24 -32.94
N ILE A 205 -5.18 -13.53 -31.67
CA ILE A 205 -6.20 -13.89 -30.68
C ILE A 205 -6.11 -12.85 -29.59
N SER A 206 -7.10 -11.95 -29.54
CA SER A 206 -7.30 -11.01 -28.45
C SER A 206 -8.60 -11.37 -27.78
N LEU A 207 -8.62 -12.39 -26.92
CA LEU A 207 -9.74 -12.63 -26.00
C LEU A 207 -9.36 -13.61 -24.90
N LEU A 208 -10.02 -13.42 -23.77
CA LEU A 208 -9.92 -14.13 -22.50
C LEU A 208 -10.39 -15.58 -22.64
N GLU A 209 -9.58 -16.43 -23.27
CA GLU A 209 -9.91 -17.82 -23.62
C GLU A 209 -8.80 -18.78 -23.19
N ALA A 210 -9.17 -20.03 -22.90
CA ALA A 210 -8.23 -21.11 -22.60
C ALA A 210 -7.85 -21.89 -23.87
N ASP A 211 -6.58 -22.27 -24.02
CA ASP A 211 -6.11 -23.11 -25.12
C ASP A 211 -6.37 -24.60 -24.80
N ALA A 212 -7.18 -25.26 -25.62
CA ALA A 212 -7.49 -26.66 -25.48
C ALA A 212 -7.67 -27.36 -26.83
N VAL A 213 -7.58 -28.69 -26.83
CA VAL A 213 -7.89 -29.53 -27.99
C VAL A 213 -9.04 -30.46 -27.64
N LEU A 214 -10.05 -30.54 -28.51
CA LEU A 214 -11.15 -31.49 -28.36
C LEU A 214 -10.64 -32.92 -28.60
N ILE A 215 -10.89 -33.83 -27.65
CA ILE A 215 -10.58 -35.25 -27.78
C ILE A 215 -11.80 -36.02 -28.30
N GLY A 216 -13.02 -35.63 -27.90
CA GLY A 216 -14.27 -36.25 -28.35
C GLY A 216 -15.36 -36.30 -27.27
N PRO A 217 -16.50 -36.98 -27.53
CA PRO A 217 -17.60 -37.08 -26.58
C PRO A 217 -17.22 -37.96 -25.38
N PHE A 218 -17.72 -37.62 -24.20
CA PHE A 218 -17.58 -38.47 -23.03
C PHE A 218 -18.55 -39.66 -23.12
N ARG A 219 -18.03 -40.90 -23.09
CA ARG A 219 -18.81 -42.15 -23.21
C ARG A 219 -18.89 -42.97 -21.91
N GLY A 220 -18.59 -42.37 -20.75
CA GLY A 220 -18.60 -43.05 -19.44
C GLY A 220 -19.97 -43.06 -18.76
N GLN A 221 -20.19 -43.99 -17.82
CA GLN A 221 -21.37 -44.00 -16.94
C GLN A 221 -21.21 -42.99 -15.79
N VAL A 222 -22.27 -42.21 -15.54
CA VAL A 222 -22.36 -41.25 -14.42
C VAL A 222 -23.01 -41.96 -13.23
N VAL A 223 -22.28 -42.09 -12.11
CA VAL A 223 -22.81 -42.72 -10.87
C VAL A 223 -22.94 -41.68 -9.77
N ASN A 224 -24.17 -41.41 -9.33
CA ASN A 224 -24.46 -40.41 -8.30
C ASN A 224 -24.19 -40.99 -6.91
N GLN A 225 -23.30 -40.38 -6.11
CA GLN A 225 -23.10 -40.79 -4.70
C GLN A 225 -23.95 -39.90 -3.77
N SER A 226 -24.68 -40.53 -2.84
CA SER A 226 -25.39 -39.83 -1.77
C SER A 226 -24.42 -39.27 -0.73
N TRP A 227 -24.85 -38.22 -0.03
CA TRP A 227 -24.04 -37.39 0.86
C TRP A 227 -23.49 -38.09 2.12
N ASP A 228 -23.92 -39.31 2.43
CA ASP A 228 -23.59 -39.98 3.70
C ASP A 228 -22.18 -40.60 3.77
N SER A 229 -21.48 -40.75 2.64
CA SER A 229 -20.13 -41.37 2.61
C SER A 229 -18.96 -40.40 2.84
N LEU A 230 -19.20 -39.10 3.02
CA LEU A 230 -18.15 -38.08 3.21
C LEU A 230 -17.81 -37.76 4.68
N THR A 231 -18.59 -38.25 5.65
CA THR A 231 -18.43 -37.90 7.07
C THR A 231 -17.60 -38.89 7.89
N ASN A 232 -17.17 -40.03 7.33
CA ASN A 232 -16.58 -41.11 8.13
C ASN A 232 -15.04 -41.17 8.20
N ASN A 233 -14.33 -40.09 7.86
CA ASN A 233 -12.87 -39.99 8.02
C ASN A 233 -12.45 -38.76 8.85
N TYR A 234 -13.15 -38.52 9.96
CA TYR A 234 -12.69 -37.61 11.02
C TYR A 234 -11.96 -38.42 12.09
N ILE A 235 -10.64 -38.31 12.16
CA ILE A 235 -9.86 -38.80 13.31
C ILE A 235 -9.77 -37.65 14.32
N PRO A 236 -10.26 -37.80 15.57
CA PRO A 236 -10.17 -36.74 16.56
C PRO A 236 -8.76 -36.62 17.16
N PHE A 237 -8.34 -35.39 17.39
CA PHE A 237 -7.11 -35.01 18.08
C PHE A 237 -7.23 -35.33 19.58
N GLN A 238 -6.42 -36.26 20.11
CA GLN A 238 -6.34 -36.56 21.54
C GLN A 238 -5.23 -35.72 22.20
N THR A 239 -5.55 -35.15 23.37
CA THR A 239 -4.67 -34.40 24.25
C THR A 239 -3.64 -35.31 24.96
N PRO A 240 -2.41 -34.84 25.22
CA PRO A 240 -1.42 -35.64 25.93
C PRO A 240 -1.73 -35.68 27.44
N LYS A 241 -1.84 -36.89 28.01
CA LYS A 241 -1.90 -37.14 29.45
C LYS A 241 -0.49 -37.39 30.01
N ASN A 242 -0.25 -36.83 31.19
CA ASN A 242 0.92 -37.04 32.05
C ASN A 242 1.23 -38.52 32.31
N PRO A 243 2.52 -38.92 32.44
CA PRO A 243 2.89 -40.17 33.08
C PRO A 243 3.47 -39.92 34.49
N LEU A 244 2.68 -40.28 35.50
CA LEU A 244 3.15 -40.65 36.83
C LEU A 244 2.91 -42.16 36.99
N ASP A 245 3.92 -42.82 37.58
CA ASP A 245 3.98 -44.19 38.10
C ASP A 245 3.95 -45.39 37.12
N SER A 246 5.13 -45.96 36.89
CA SER A 246 5.46 -47.26 37.51
C SER A 246 6.96 -47.56 37.43
N THR A 247 7.48 -48.01 38.57
CA THR A 247 8.87 -48.35 38.91
C THR A 247 9.35 -49.65 38.29
N SER A 248 10.59 -49.70 37.77
CA SER A 248 11.67 -50.55 38.29
C SER A 248 12.89 -50.64 37.35
N HIS A 249 14.05 -50.79 37.98
CA HIS A 249 15.38 -51.11 37.47
C HIS A 249 16.28 -49.99 36.93
N VAL A 250 17.13 -49.56 37.87
CA VAL A 250 18.40 -48.86 37.73
C VAL A 250 19.32 -49.57 36.74
N GLY A 251 19.79 -48.82 35.74
CA GLY A 251 20.95 -49.13 34.92
C GLY A 251 21.62 -47.82 34.53
N MET A 252 22.69 -47.46 35.25
CA MET A 252 23.54 -46.33 34.91
C MET A 252 24.06 -46.47 33.47
N ASN A 253 23.93 -45.43 32.65
CA ASN A 253 25.01 -45.13 31.72
C ASN A 253 25.15 -43.63 31.51
N LYS A 254 26.41 -43.22 31.62
CA LYS A 254 26.96 -41.89 31.41
C LYS A 254 26.79 -41.53 29.93
N ASP A 255 26.49 -40.26 29.66
CA ASP A 255 27.27 -39.39 28.77
C ASP A 255 26.51 -38.10 28.46
N LEU A 256 26.69 -37.13 29.37
CA LEU A 256 26.53 -35.71 29.12
C LEU A 256 27.93 -35.16 28.81
N CYS A 257 28.26 -34.97 27.53
CA CYS A 257 29.15 -33.92 27.04
C CYS A 257 29.31 -34.04 25.52
N GLY A 258 29.00 -32.99 24.77
CA GLY A 258 29.13 -32.99 23.31
C GLY A 258 29.03 -31.60 22.70
N ILE A 259 29.66 -30.61 23.33
CA ILE A 259 30.14 -29.41 22.65
C ILE A 259 31.42 -29.86 21.91
N GLU A 260 31.44 -29.73 20.58
CA GLU A 260 32.59 -29.32 19.76
C GLU A 260 32.47 -29.81 18.30
N ARG A 261 32.93 -28.93 17.39
CA ARG A 261 33.34 -29.13 15.97
C ARG A 261 32.41 -28.57 14.89
N TYR A 262 32.39 -27.24 14.81
CA TYR A 262 32.40 -26.58 13.50
C TYR A 262 33.85 -26.34 13.08
N ALA A 263 34.35 -27.15 12.15
CA ALA A 263 35.66 -26.97 11.55
C ALA A 263 35.62 -25.80 10.56
N GLN A 264 36.47 -24.80 10.84
CA GLN A 264 36.77 -23.67 9.99
C GLN A 264 37.45 -24.14 8.70
N VAL A 265 36.97 -23.68 7.53
CA VAL A 265 37.75 -23.69 6.29
C VAL A 265 38.30 -22.27 6.09
N HIS A 266 39.52 -22.04 6.57
CA HIS A 266 40.33 -20.87 6.27
C HIS A 266 41.12 -21.12 4.98
N VAL A 267 40.80 -20.40 3.90
CA VAL A 267 41.67 -20.30 2.72
C VAL A 267 42.29 -18.91 2.70
N TYR A 268 43.49 -18.79 3.28
CA TYR A 268 44.37 -17.64 3.07
C TYR A 268 45.11 -17.81 1.73
N ARG A 269 44.88 -16.92 0.76
CA ARG A 269 45.80 -16.71 -0.37
C ARG A 269 46.62 -15.44 -0.12
N LYS A 270 47.90 -15.64 0.23
CA LYS A 270 48.93 -14.59 0.22
C LYS A 270 49.19 -14.15 -1.22
N TRP A 271 48.89 -12.89 -1.54
CA TRP A 271 49.45 -12.21 -2.70
C TRP A 271 50.73 -11.50 -2.27
N ARG A 272 51.86 -11.91 -2.85
CA ARG A 272 53.16 -11.26 -2.66
C ARG A 272 53.33 -10.27 -3.82
N VAL A 273 53.34 -8.99 -3.52
CA VAL A 273 53.69 -7.93 -4.47
C VAL A 273 55.21 -7.91 -4.60
N ALA A 274 55.73 -8.14 -5.81
CA ALA A 274 57.12 -7.85 -6.15
C ALA A 274 57.13 -6.70 -7.15
N GLN A 275 57.58 -5.53 -6.68
CA GLN A 275 58.01 -4.42 -7.51
C GLN A 275 59.31 -4.81 -8.23
N SER A 276 59.40 -4.52 -9.52
CA SER A 276 60.65 -4.42 -10.25
C SER A 276 60.51 -3.39 -11.36
N ILE A 277 61.16 -2.26 -11.15
CA ILE A 277 61.40 -1.18 -12.11
C ILE A 277 62.49 -1.67 -13.09
N ALA A 278 62.27 -1.57 -14.41
CA ALA A 278 63.34 -1.48 -15.41
C ALA A 278 62.78 -1.05 -16.79
N THR A 279 62.94 0.25 -17.09
CA THR A 279 63.48 0.84 -18.33
C THR A 279 63.37 0.09 -19.67
N SER A 280 62.76 0.78 -20.64
CA SER A 280 62.91 0.57 -22.10
C SER A 280 64.39 0.60 -22.54
N PRO A 281 64.78 -0.03 -23.67
CA PRO A 281 64.68 0.66 -24.96
C PRO A 281 64.41 -0.21 -26.23
N ASN A 282 63.81 0.45 -27.22
CA ASN A 282 63.97 0.37 -28.69
C ASN A 282 64.04 -0.98 -29.46
N PHE A 283 63.07 -1.11 -30.39
CA PHE A 283 63.24 -1.32 -31.84
C PHE A 283 64.49 -2.09 -32.33
N MET A 284 64.31 -3.29 -32.88
CA MET A 284 64.81 -3.69 -34.22
C MET A 284 64.04 -4.91 -34.75
N SER A 285 63.76 -4.83 -36.05
CA SER A 285 63.16 -5.83 -36.93
C SER A 285 63.97 -7.13 -37.04
N GLY A 286 63.28 -8.27 -37.12
CA GLY A 286 63.85 -9.53 -37.60
C GLY A 286 62.82 -10.66 -37.54
N GLU A 287 62.30 -11.06 -38.69
CA GLU A 287 61.67 -12.37 -38.84
C GLU A 287 62.71 -13.47 -38.60
N PRO A 288 62.28 -14.62 -38.06
CA PRO A 288 62.56 -15.83 -38.80
C PRO A 288 61.35 -16.78 -38.89
N SER A 289 61.31 -17.38 -40.07
CA SER A 289 60.50 -18.49 -40.53
C SER A 289 60.52 -19.73 -39.63
N GLY A 290 59.34 -20.30 -39.42
CA GLY A 290 59.05 -21.74 -39.44
C GLY A 290 59.65 -22.61 -38.35
N ASP A 291 58.86 -22.91 -37.31
CA ASP A 291 58.79 -24.28 -36.77
C ASP A 291 57.43 -24.52 -36.08
N ASP A 292 56.76 -25.59 -36.51
CA ASP A 292 55.48 -26.07 -36.00
C ASP A 292 55.68 -26.71 -34.62
N THR A 293 55.50 -25.91 -33.57
CA THR A 293 55.17 -26.43 -32.24
C THR A 293 53.87 -25.80 -31.78
N GLN A 294 52.79 -26.60 -31.85
CA GLN A 294 51.46 -26.27 -31.32
C GLN A 294 51.51 -26.11 -29.79
N GLY A 295 52.02 -24.97 -29.32
CA GLY A 295 51.62 -24.42 -28.04
C GLY A 295 50.27 -23.74 -28.25
N HIS A 296 49.20 -24.28 -27.68
CA HIS A 296 47.94 -23.54 -27.54
C HIS A 296 48.22 -22.26 -26.76
N GLN A 297 48.58 -21.17 -27.46
CA GLN A 297 48.47 -19.84 -26.90
C GLN A 297 46.98 -19.65 -26.64
N HIS A 298 46.60 -19.64 -25.37
CA HIS A 298 45.27 -19.27 -24.91
C HIS A 298 45.03 -17.79 -25.24
N SER A 299 44.87 -17.45 -26.52
CA SER A 299 44.47 -16.13 -26.96
C SER A 299 43.03 -15.91 -26.52
N ARG A 300 42.77 -14.78 -25.87
CA ARG A 300 41.42 -14.43 -25.40
C ARG A 300 40.46 -14.36 -26.58
N PRO A 301 39.16 -14.66 -26.39
CA PRO A 301 38.17 -14.54 -27.44
C PRO A 301 38.16 -13.14 -28.07
N LEU A 302 37.85 -13.08 -29.37
CA LEU A 302 37.69 -11.81 -30.09
C LEU A 302 36.69 -10.90 -29.37
N GLY A 303 37.04 -9.62 -29.22
CA GLY A 303 36.21 -8.62 -28.52
C GLY A 303 36.29 -8.66 -26.99
N PHE A 304 37.02 -9.60 -26.37
CA PHE A 304 37.16 -9.67 -24.91
C PHE A 304 37.78 -8.39 -24.35
N ASP A 305 38.85 -7.88 -24.95
CA ASP A 305 39.54 -6.69 -24.42
C ASP A 305 38.68 -5.42 -24.60
N GLU A 306 37.91 -5.33 -25.68
CA GLU A 306 36.97 -4.21 -25.93
C GLU A 306 35.76 -4.23 -24.98
N ALA A 307 35.27 -5.41 -24.61
CA ALA A 307 34.10 -5.56 -23.75
C ALA A 307 34.46 -5.56 -22.25
N VAL A 308 35.55 -6.23 -21.87
CA VAL A 308 35.90 -6.51 -20.46
C VAL A 308 37.02 -5.61 -19.96
N LEU A 309 38.02 -5.31 -20.80
CA LEU A 309 39.18 -4.52 -20.41
C LEU A 309 39.17 -3.10 -21.00
N ARG A 310 37.98 -2.61 -21.31
CA ARG A 310 37.81 -1.23 -21.79
C ARG A 310 38.34 -0.25 -20.73
N PRO A 311 39.33 0.59 -21.07
CA PRO A 311 39.82 1.59 -20.13
C PRO A 311 38.72 2.61 -19.82
N SER A 312 38.60 2.99 -18.55
CA SER A 312 37.67 4.03 -18.12
C SER A 312 38.13 5.41 -18.57
N GLN A 313 37.17 6.30 -18.82
CA GLN A 313 37.44 7.73 -18.92
C GLN A 313 37.56 8.33 -17.50
N ALA A 314 37.89 9.63 -17.41
CA ALA A 314 37.82 10.36 -16.15
C ALA A 314 36.39 10.34 -15.59
N LEU A 315 36.26 10.40 -14.26
CA LEU A 315 34.97 10.51 -13.61
C LEU A 315 34.31 11.87 -13.93
N PRO A 316 32.97 11.96 -13.89
CA PRO A 316 32.27 13.23 -14.09
C PRO A 316 32.69 14.32 -13.08
N ASP A 317 32.58 15.59 -13.49
CA ASP A 317 32.85 16.74 -12.62
C ASP A 317 32.01 16.69 -11.34
N GLY A 318 32.65 16.96 -10.19
CA GLY A 318 32.01 16.90 -8.88
C GLY A 318 32.03 15.53 -8.21
N VAL A 319 32.45 14.46 -8.90
CA VAL A 319 32.62 13.13 -8.31
C VAL A 319 34.02 12.99 -7.70
N ASN A 320 34.18 13.44 -6.46
CA ASN A 320 35.46 13.47 -5.74
C ASN A 320 35.46 12.71 -4.39
N VAL A 321 34.33 12.16 -3.96
CA VAL A 321 34.21 11.40 -2.71
C VAL A 321 34.51 9.94 -2.96
N GLU A 322 35.60 9.44 -2.39
CA GLU A 322 35.95 8.01 -2.40
C GLU A 322 35.05 7.22 -1.43
N VAL A 323 34.62 6.04 -1.85
CA VAL A 323 33.85 5.13 -0.98
C VAL A 323 34.76 4.62 0.13
N ARG A 324 34.45 5.02 1.37
CA ARG A 324 35.20 4.64 2.57
C ARG A 324 34.30 4.66 3.79
N GLY A 325 34.15 3.51 4.44
CA GLY A 325 33.44 3.39 5.72
C GLY A 325 34.31 3.78 6.92
N TYR A 326 33.70 3.78 8.10
CA TYR A 326 34.41 3.99 9.37
C TYR A 326 35.43 2.88 9.65
N ASP A 327 36.61 3.27 10.11
CA ASP A 327 37.69 2.36 10.47
C ASP A 327 37.71 2.13 11.99
N PHE A 328 37.18 0.98 12.43
CA PHE A 328 37.12 0.62 13.86
C PHE A 328 38.50 0.39 14.52
N ASN A 329 39.60 0.35 13.76
CA ASN A 329 40.94 0.40 14.36
C ASN A 329 41.20 1.73 15.09
N ARG A 330 40.40 2.76 14.81
CA ARG A 330 40.43 4.08 15.49
C ARG A 330 39.64 4.11 16.79
N GLY A 331 39.03 2.99 17.21
CA GLY A 331 38.18 2.89 18.39
C GLY A 331 36.69 2.97 18.05
N VAL A 332 35.86 3.22 19.07
CA VAL A 332 34.40 3.37 18.94
C VAL A 332 34.04 4.83 19.16
N ASP A 333 33.91 5.56 18.05
CA ASP A 333 33.43 6.95 18.02
C ASP A 333 32.16 7.03 17.16
N TYR A 334 31.01 7.19 17.81
CA TYR A 334 29.72 7.26 17.13
C TYR A 334 29.55 8.52 16.28
N GLU A 335 30.19 9.64 16.64
CA GLU A 335 30.11 10.89 15.88
C GLU A 335 30.83 10.74 14.54
N ALA A 336 32.05 10.17 14.58
CA ALA A 336 32.85 9.86 13.40
C ALA A 336 32.28 8.70 12.58
N LEU A 337 31.67 7.69 13.23
CA LEU A 337 30.95 6.60 12.57
C LEU A 337 29.80 7.15 11.72
N LEU A 338 28.90 7.94 12.31
CA LEU A 338 27.76 8.51 11.60
C LEU A 338 28.20 9.55 10.56
N ALA A 339 29.31 10.26 10.77
CA ALA A 339 29.87 11.14 9.73
C ALA A 339 30.36 10.35 8.51
N SER A 340 30.92 9.16 8.70
CA SER A 340 31.39 8.30 7.59
C SER A 340 30.27 7.77 6.69
N TYR A 341 29.00 7.88 7.12
CA TYR A 341 27.87 7.41 6.31
C TYR A 341 27.76 8.15 4.97
N ALA A 342 28.21 9.41 4.90
CA ALA A 342 28.29 10.17 3.65
C ALA A 342 29.12 9.46 2.58
N SER A 343 30.22 8.79 2.97
CA SER A 343 31.14 8.06 2.08
C SER A 343 30.96 6.53 2.11
N THR A 344 29.94 6.00 2.80
CA THR A 344 29.73 4.55 2.93
C THR A 344 28.97 3.93 1.75
N GLY A 345 28.02 4.67 1.16
CA GLY A 345 27.21 4.22 0.01
C GLY A 345 25.78 3.80 0.36
N PHE A 346 24.95 3.66 -0.67
CA PHE A 346 23.54 3.26 -0.57
C PHE A 346 22.72 4.15 0.40
N GLN A 347 21.89 3.55 1.27
CA GLN A 347 21.05 4.30 2.22
C GLN A 347 21.86 5.01 3.32
N ALA A 348 23.11 4.61 3.57
CA ALA A 348 23.98 5.36 4.47
C ALA A 348 24.30 6.74 3.91
N THR A 349 24.57 6.85 2.60
CA THR A 349 24.77 8.14 1.94
C THR A 349 23.50 8.99 2.00
N HIS A 350 22.31 8.40 1.80
CA HIS A 350 21.04 9.13 1.98
C HIS A 350 20.83 9.60 3.42
N PHE A 351 21.27 8.84 4.42
CA PHE A 351 21.27 9.31 5.81
C PHE A 351 22.18 10.54 6.00
N GLY A 352 23.39 10.52 5.45
CA GLY A 352 24.30 11.67 5.48
C GLY A 352 23.69 12.91 4.82
N GLN A 353 23.11 12.75 3.63
CA GLN A 353 22.39 13.82 2.93
C GLN A 353 21.20 14.34 3.72
N ALA A 354 20.43 13.46 4.39
CA ALA A 354 19.32 13.86 5.25
C ALA A 354 19.79 14.69 6.46
N VAL A 355 20.94 14.36 7.05
CA VAL A 355 21.58 15.17 8.10
C VAL A 355 21.89 16.58 7.57
N ASP A 356 22.47 16.69 6.36
CA ASP A 356 22.80 17.97 5.74
C ASP A 356 21.55 18.82 5.48
N VAL A 357 20.50 18.22 4.91
CA VAL A 357 19.22 18.92 4.65
C VAL A 357 18.55 19.39 5.95
N ILE A 358 18.52 18.57 7.00
CA ILE A 358 17.94 18.99 8.29
C ILE A 358 18.78 20.11 8.92
N ASN A 359 20.11 20.03 8.85
CA ASN A 359 20.98 21.12 9.32
C ASN A 359 20.78 22.42 8.50
N ALA A 360 20.51 22.30 7.19
CA ALA A 360 20.14 23.45 6.36
C ALA A 360 18.80 24.06 6.79
N ILE A 361 17.81 23.24 7.15
CA ILE A 361 16.55 23.69 7.77
C ILE A 361 16.85 24.45 9.07
N ILE A 362 17.61 23.86 10.00
CA ILE A 362 17.96 24.49 11.29
C ILE A 362 18.68 25.84 11.07
N LYS A 363 19.64 25.88 10.15
CA LYS A 363 20.34 27.12 9.79
C LYS A 363 19.38 28.15 9.21
N ARG A 364 18.52 27.77 8.26
CA ARG A 364 17.54 28.68 7.66
C ARG A 364 16.55 29.20 8.70
N ARG A 365 16.11 28.36 9.65
CA ARG A 365 15.25 28.76 10.77
C ARG A 365 15.84 29.90 11.59
N SER A 366 17.16 29.91 11.81
CA SER A 366 17.84 30.93 12.62
C SER A 366 17.91 32.33 11.96
N VAL A 367 17.66 32.42 10.65
CA VAL A 367 17.73 33.67 9.89
C VAL A 367 16.34 34.28 9.76
N MET A 368 16.05 35.34 10.52
CA MET A 368 14.74 36.02 10.45
C MET A 368 14.59 36.81 9.15
N PRO A 369 13.45 36.69 8.44
CA PRO A 369 13.09 37.58 7.34
C PRO A 369 12.87 39.03 7.86
N GLY A 370 13.17 40.05 7.03
CA GLY A 370 12.81 41.46 7.28
C GLY A 370 12.18 42.13 6.04
N GLY A 371 11.11 42.93 6.18
CA GLY A 371 10.46 43.64 5.06
C GLY A 371 9.04 44.19 5.33
N LYS A 372 8.37 44.78 4.30
CA LYS A 372 6.99 45.33 4.37
C LYS A 372 5.89 44.28 4.10
N ASP A 373 6.08 43.39 3.12
CA ASP A 373 5.17 42.24 2.84
C ASP A 373 5.03 41.28 4.04
N GLU A 374 5.96 41.43 4.98
CA GLU A 374 6.04 40.69 6.22
C GLU A 374 5.07 41.17 7.30
N ASP A 375 4.70 42.45 7.32
CA ASP A 375 3.77 42.98 8.32
C ASP A 375 2.33 42.48 8.07
N GLU A 376 1.94 42.33 6.81
CA GLU A 376 0.63 41.81 6.40
C GLU A 376 0.50 40.30 6.68
N SER A 377 1.53 39.53 6.27
CA SER A 377 1.62 38.11 6.61
C SER A 377 1.65 37.87 8.14
N ARG A 378 2.08 38.86 8.94
CA ARG A 378 2.13 38.77 10.41
C ARG A 378 0.75 38.97 10.99
N GLU A 379 0.00 39.92 10.46
CA GLU A 379 -1.37 40.19 10.86
C GLU A 379 -2.28 39.00 10.54
N THR A 380 -2.18 38.43 9.34
CA THR A 380 -2.98 37.25 8.96
C THR A 380 -2.67 36.01 9.81
N LEU A 381 -1.40 35.73 10.13
CA LEU A 381 -1.06 34.60 11.00
C LEU A 381 -1.56 34.81 12.44
N LYS A 382 -1.53 36.05 12.93
CA LYS A 382 -2.06 36.42 14.25
C LYS A 382 -3.59 36.30 14.29
N GLU A 383 -4.29 36.71 13.24
CA GLU A 383 -5.74 36.57 13.09
C GLU A 383 -6.20 35.10 13.05
N LEU A 384 -5.40 34.20 12.49
CA LEU A 384 -5.70 32.75 12.44
C LEU A 384 -5.55 32.04 13.81
N GLY A 385 -5.37 32.78 14.89
CA GLY A 385 -5.26 32.21 16.24
C GLY A 385 -4.05 31.29 16.41
N LEU A 386 -3.03 31.44 15.55
CA LEU A 386 -1.76 30.73 15.65
C LEU A 386 -0.81 31.38 16.67
N GLY A 387 -1.29 32.40 17.41
CA GLY A 387 -0.46 33.20 18.30
C GLY A 387 0.70 33.81 17.53
N LEU A 388 1.75 34.25 18.23
CA LEU A 388 3.06 34.32 17.59
C LEU A 388 3.50 32.87 17.26
N ALA A 389 2.94 32.22 16.25
CA ALA A 389 3.60 31.09 15.59
C ALA A 389 4.89 31.67 15.06
N ARG A 390 5.92 31.47 15.89
CA ARG A 390 7.18 32.19 15.91
C ARG A 390 7.76 32.07 14.52
N ARG A 391 7.81 33.21 13.80
CA ARG A 391 8.53 33.23 12.54
C ARG A 391 9.93 32.70 12.82
N SER A 392 10.25 31.63 12.14
CA SER A 392 11.62 31.24 11.89
C SER A 392 11.85 31.52 10.41
N GLY A 393 13.10 31.63 9.97
CA GLY A 393 13.37 31.76 8.54
C GLY A 393 12.89 30.59 7.69
N CYS A 394 12.48 29.47 8.31
CA CYS A 394 11.96 28.27 7.67
C CYS A 394 10.90 27.56 8.55
N THR A 395 9.64 27.63 8.15
CA THR A 395 8.56 26.90 8.82
C THR A 395 8.74 25.40 8.64
N THR A 396 8.96 24.68 9.73
CA THR A 396 9.28 23.25 9.71
C THR A 396 8.05 22.41 10.03
N PHE A 397 7.61 21.64 9.05
CA PHE A 397 6.53 20.67 9.14
C PHE A 397 7.10 19.30 9.51
N LEU A 398 6.67 18.75 10.63
CA LEU A 398 6.96 17.38 11.04
C LEU A 398 5.71 16.53 10.84
N ALA A 399 5.79 15.55 9.96
CA ALA A 399 4.71 14.60 9.71
C ALA A 399 5.12 13.20 10.13
N TYR A 400 4.26 12.48 10.86
CA TYR A 400 4.53 11.10 11.27
C TYR A 400 3.26 10.26 11.33
N THR A 401 3.39 8.96 11.01
CA THR A 401 2.31 7.98 11.12
C THR A 401 2.06 7.57 12.57
N SER A 402 0.86 7.06 12.88
CA SER A 402 0.44 6.67 14.23
C SER A 402 1.43 5.76 14.95
N ASN A 403 1.95 4.75 14.25
CA ASN A 403 2.89 3.78 14.79
C ASN A 403 4.20 4.39 15.33
N MET A 404 4.56 5.61 14.92
CA MET A 404 5.69 6.33 15.49
C MET A 404 5.44 6.73 16.95
N ILE A 405 4.20 7.10 17.28
CA ILE A 405 3.79 7.41 18.65
C ILE A 405 3.55 6.14 19.46
N THR A 406 3.10 5.04 18.84
CA THR A 406 3.08 3.71 19.49
C THR A 406 4.47 3.29 19.93
N SER A 407 5.49 3.56 19.11
CA SER A 407 6.89 3.24 19.40
C SER A 407 7.56 4.22 20.38
N GLY A 408 8.85 4.00 20.68
CA GLY A 408 9.69 4.93 21.44
C GLY A 408 10.16 6.16 20.65
N VAL A 409 9.78 6.29 19.38
CA VAL A 409 10.02 7.52 18.61
C VAL A 409 9.19 8.68 19.17
N ARG A 410 8.11 8.39 19.92
CA ARG A 410 7.33 9.36 20.70
C ARG A 410 8.22 10.29 21.52
N GLU A 411 9.16 9.76 22.28
CA GLU A 411 10.02 10.55 23.16
C GLU A 411 10.96 11.48 22.36
N VAL A 412 11.37 11.04 21.17
CA VAL A 412 12.16 11.86 20.22
C VAL A 412 11.31 12.98 19.65
N ILE A 413 10.08 12.72 19.23
CA ILE A 413 9.13 13.73 18.76
C ILE A 413 8.82 14.73 19.87
N ARG A 414 8.56 14.24 21.09
CA ARG A 414 8.32 15.05 22.28
C ARG A 414 9.48 16.01 22.53
N PHE A 415 10.73 15.56 22.43
CA PHE A 415 11.90 16.42 22.56
C PHE A 415 11.89 17.57 21.54
N LEU A 416 11.58 17.30 20.27
CA LEU A 416 11.51 18.33 19.22
C LEU A 416 10.43 19.38 19.52
N VAL A 417 9.23 18.95 19.89
CA VAL A 417 8.12 19.89 20.18
C VAL A 417 8.32 20.62 21.49
N GLN A 418 8.87 19.97 22.52
CA GLN A 418 9.19 20.56 23.83
C GLN A 418 10.17 21.72 23.70
N HIS A 419 11.17 21.57 22.84
CA HIS A 419 12.19 22.58 22.60
C HIS A 419 11.91 23.48 21.40
N ASN A 420 10.68 23.49 20.90
CA ASN A 420 10.21 24.40 19.84
C ASN A 420 11.06 24.34 18.56
N MET A 421 11.48 23.13 18.19
CA MET A 421 12.35 22.86 17.04
C MET A 421 11.58 22.68 15.73
N VAL A 422 10.26 22.49 15.81
CA VAL A 422 9.32 22.35 14.70
C VAL A 422 8.14 23.30 14.90
N ASP A 423 7.44 23.69 13.84
CA ASP A 423 6.35 24.67 13.93
C ASP A 423 4.97 24.11 13.60
N VAL A 424 4.91 23.00 12.85
CA VAL A 424 3.64 22.36 12.49
C VAL A 424 3.80 20.85 12.61
N VAL A 425 2.83 20.20 13.23
CA VAL A 425 2.77 18.74 13.30
C VAL A 425 1.58 18.23 12.49
N VAL A 426 1.79 17.14 11.74
CA VAL A 426 0.72 16.44 11.01
C VAL A 426 0.78 14.96 11.34
N THR A 427 -0.33 14.39 11.82
CA THR A 427 -0.40 12.95 12.14
C THR A 427 -1.79 12.36 11.85
N SER A 428 -1.97 11.06 12.10
CA SER A 428 -3.26 10.36 12.05
C SER A 428 -3.87 10.19 13.44
N ALA A 429 -5.14 9.77 13.55
CA ALA A 429 -5.82 9.66 14.85
C ALA A 429 -5.08 8.78 15.86
N GLY A 430 -4.57 7.61 15.43
CA GLY A 430 -3.71 6.77 16.28
C GLY A 430 -2.47 7.49 16.82
N GLY A 431 -1.90 8.43 16.04
CA GLY A 431 -0.78 9.25 16.50
C GLY A 431 -1.19 10.27 17.55
N VAL A 432 -2.45 10.71 17.56
CA VAL A 432 -3.03 11.60 18.57
C VAL A 432 -3.34 10.82 19.85
N GLU A 433 -4.20 9.81 19.75
CA GLU A 433 -4.76 9.12 20.91
C GLU A 433 -3.70 8.37 21.73
N GLU A 434 -2.74 7.72 21.08
CA GLU A 434 -1.77 6.89 21.79
C GLU A 434 -0.77 7.70 22.62
N ASP A 435 -0.53 8.98 22.30
CA ASP A 435 0.27 9.88 23.14
C ASP A 435 -0.42 10.16 24.47
N PHE A 436 -1.74 10.41 24.42
CA PHE A 436 -2.56 10.63 25.61
C PHE A 436 -2.73 9.34 26.40
N ILE A 437 -3.00 8.22 25.73
CA ILE A 437 -3.13 6.91 26.37
C ILE A 437 -1.84 6.54 27.13
N LYS A 438 -0.65 6.80 26.54
CA LYS A 438 0.63 6.54 27.20
C LYS A 438 0.90 7.39 28.45
N CYS A 439 0.14 8.46 28.67
CA CYS A 439 0.17 9.20 29.93
C CYS A 439 -0.70 8.56 31.03
N MET A 440 -1.55 7.60 30.66
CA MET A 440 -2.47 6.89 31.55
C MET A 440 -2.00 5.45 31.79
N GLU A 441 -1.63 4.75 30.73
CA GLU A 441 -1.28 3.32 30.75
C GLU A 441 -0.08 3.02 29.83
N PRO A 442 0.86 2.15 30.22
CA PRO A 442 2.04 1.83 29.43
C PRO A 442 1.72 0.84 28.30
N PHE A 443 2.52 0.93 27.23
CA PHE A 443 2.54 -0.07 26.14
C PHE A 443 3.75 -0.98 26.31
N TYR A 444 3.65 -2.22 25.85
CA TYR A 444 4.65 -3.25 26.11
C TYR A 444 5.28 -3.77 24.83
N VAL A 445 6.55 -4.15 24.92
CA VAL A 445 7.23 -4.88 23.83
C VAL A 445 6.74 -6.32 23.85
N GLY A 446 6.18 -6.75 22.73
CA GLY A 446 5.79 -8.12 22.43
C GLY A 446 6.54 -8.66 21.22
N ASP A 447 5.82 -9.34 20.34
CA ASP A 447 6.37 -10.03 19.18
C ASP A 447 5.37 -10.02 18.01
N PHE A 448 5.88 -10.10 16.78
CA PHE A 448 5.05 -10.07 15.58
C PHE A 448 4.21 -11.34 15.36
N LEU A 449 4.70 -12.50 15.81
CA LEU A 449 4.17 -13.82 15.41
C LEU A 449 3.90 -14.76 16.59
N ARG A 450 4.52 -14.53 17.76
CA ARG A 450 4.45 -15.43 18.92
C ARG A 450 3.01 -15.72 19.37
N TRP A 451 2.12 -14.73 19.30
CA TRP A 451 0.72 -14.88 19.70
C TRP A 451 -0.21 -14.63 18.51
N SER A 452 -1.16 -15.53 18.30
CA SER A 452 -2.20 -15.35 17.28
C SER A 452 -3.13 -14.19 17.65
N GLY A 453 -3.72 -13.55 16.63
CA GLY A 453 -4.70 -12.48 16.86
C GLY A 453 -5.90 -12.93 17.68
N ALA A 454 -6.38 -14.17 17.47
CA ALA A 454 -7.48 -14.74 18.25
C ALA A 454 -7.13 -14.92 19.73
N HIS A 455 -5.91 -15.36 20.03
CA HIS A 455 -5.45 -15.51 21.42
C HIS A 455 -5.35 -14.15 22.12
N LEU A 456 -4.72 -13.15 21.47
CA LEU A 456 -4.63 -11.80 22.02
C LEU A 456 -6.01 -11.16 22.22
N ARG A 457 -6.94 -11.36 21.26
CA ARG A 457 -8.32 -10.87 21.40
C ARG A 457 -9.06 -11.50 22.57
N HIS A 458 -8.88 -12.81 22.82
CA HIS A 458 -9.47 -13.48 23.98
C HIS A 458 -8.96 -12.89 25.30
N LEU A 459 -7.70 -12.44 25.34
CA LEU A 459 -7.11 -11.77 26.50
C LEU A 459 -7.44 -10.27 26.59
N GLY A 460 -8.11 -9.69 25.60
CA GLY A 460 -8.31 -8.24 25.54
C GLY A 460 -7.00 -7.47 25.35
N ILE A 461 -6.09 -7.98 24.53
CA ILE A 461 -4.82 -7.33 24.18
C ILE A 461 -4.81 -7.01 22.69
N ASN A 462 -4.49 -5.77 22.36
CA ASN A 462 -4.37 -5.28 20.99
C ASN A 462 -2.89 -5.30 20.57
N ARG A 463 -2.60 -5.63 19.30
CA ARG A 463 -1.22 -5.72 18.78
C ARG A 463 -0.97 -4.70 17.68
N THR A 464 0.12 -3.96 17.81
CA THR A 464 0.62 -3.02 16.80
C THR A 464 2.06 -3.42 16.45
N GLY A 465 2.23 -4.22 15.39
CA GLY A 465 3.53 -4.80 15.03
C GLY A 465 4.02 -5.79 16.09
N ASN A 466 5.14 -5.46 16.75
CA ASN A 466 5.67 -6.16 17.93
C ASN A 466 5.36 -5.43 19.25
N LEU A 467 4.38 -4.53 19.29
CA LEU A 467 3.94 -3.86 20.51
C LEU A 467 2.57 -4.39 20.95
N LEU A 468 2.36 -4.44 22.26
CA LEU A 468 1.11 -4.89 22.88
C LEU A 468 0.49 -3.75 23.70
N VAL A 469 -0.80 -3.54 23.47
CA VAL A 469 -1.61 -2.51 24.12
C VAL A 469 -2.79 -3.19 24.82
N PRO A 470 -2.79 -3.29 26.16
CA PRO A 470 -3.93 -3.81 26.90
C PRO A 470 -5.19 -2.99 26.63
N ASN A 471 -6.35 -3.64 26.47
CA ASN A 471 -7.59 -2.93 26.15
C ASN A 471 -8.05 -1.99 27.27
N ASN A 472 -7.63 -2.23 28.52
CA ASN A 472 -7.85 -1.33 29.65
C ASN A 472 -7.31 0.09 29.38
N SER A 473 -6.28 0.23 28.55
CA SER A 473 -5.76 1.53 28.13
C SER A 473 -6.82 2.38 27.42
N TYR A 474 -7.65 1.75 26.57
CA TYR A 474 -8.75 2.42 25.87
C TYR A 474 -9.94 2.70 26.80
N VAL A 475 -10.17 1.85 27.81
CA VAL A 475 -11.18 2.11 28.85
C VAL A 475 -10.81 3.34 29.68
N ALA A 476 -9.53 3.47 30.07
CA ALA A 476 -9.02 4.65 30.76
C ALA A 476 -9.16 5.91 29.88
N PHE A 477 -8.86 5.78 28.59
CA PHE A 477 -8.96 6.86 27.62
C PHE A 477 -10.39 7.37 27.42
N GLU A 478 -11.37 6.47 27.26
CA GLU A 478 -12.79 6.84 27.17
C GLU A 478 -13.24 7.59 28.42
N ASN A 479 -12.94 7.06 29.60
CA ASN A 479 -13.30 7.68 30.88
C ASN A 479 -12.74 9.10 31.03
N TRP A 480 -11.54 9.35 30.48
CA TRP A 480 -10.93 10.67 30.46
C TRP A 480 -11.56 11.61 29.42
N LEU A 481 -11.85 11.12 28.21
CA LEU A 481 -12.38 11.92 27.10
C LEU A 481 -13.84 12.35 27.29
N LEU A 482 -14.71 11.47 27.76
CA LEU A 482 -16.15 11.73 27.85
C LEU A 482 -16.50 13.05 28.58
N PRO A 483 -15.98 13.33 29.80
CA PRO A 483 -16.28 14.60 30.48
C PRO A 483 -15.70 15.82 29.75
N ILE A 484 -14.64 15.65 28.96
CA ILE A 484 -14.08 16.73 28.14
C ILE A 484 -14.99 17.01 26.94
N PHE A 485 -15.47 15.97 26.26
CA PHE A 485 -16.42 16.11 25.15
C PHE A 485 -17.76 16.68 25.59
N ASP A 486 -18.23 16.34 26.80
CA ASP A 486 -19.42 16.98 27.40
C ASP A 486 -19.23 18.50 27.49
N LYS A 487 -18.08 18.98 28.00
CA LYS A 487 -17.74 20.42 28.07
C LYS A 487 -17.57 21.04 26.69
N MET A 488 -16.88 20.38 25.78
CA MET A 488 -16.67 20.89 24.42
C MET A 488 -17.99 21.04 23.66
N LEU A 489 -18.94 20.11 23.85
CA LEU A 489 -20.28 20.21 23.27
C LEU A 489 -21.07 21.36 23.89
N GLU A 490 -20.98 21.56 25.21
CA GLU A 490 -21.56 22.73 25.87
C GLU A 490 -21.01 24.04 25.30
N GLU A 491 -19.68 24.15 25.18
CA GLU A 491 -18.99 25.31 24.61
C GLU A 491 -19.38 25.52 23.12
N GLN A 492 -19.52 24.45 22.35
CA GLN A 492 -20.01 24.50 20.96
C GLN A 492 -21.42 25.09 20.88
N ASN A 493 -22.31 24.69 21.80
CA ASN A 493 -23.72 25.09 21.77
C ASN A 493 -23.96 26.48 22.39
N THR A 494 -23.18 26.86 23.40
CA THR A 494 -23.37 28.11 24.17
C THR A 494 -22.50 29.26 23.65
N MET A 495 -21.27 28.97 23.24
CA MET A 495 -20.29 29.97 22.78
C MET A 495 -20.12 29.94 21.26
N ASN A 496 -20.82 29.04 20.55
CA ASN A 496 -20.75 28.87 19.10
C ASN A 496 -19.32 28.58 18.59
N ILE A 497 -18.55 27.81 19.36
CA ILE A 497 -17.20 27.37 18.96
C ILE A 497 -17.31 26.36 17.81
N ASN A 498 -16.65 26.63 16.69
CA ASN A 498 -16.45 25.63 15.64
C ASN A 498 -15.20 24.80 15.96
N TRP A 499 -15.39 23.57 16.46
CA TRP A 499 -14.29 22.67 16.75
C TRP A 499 -13.70 22.11 15.45
N THR A 500 -12.38 22.08 15.37
CA THR A 500 -11.62 21.48 14.28
C THR A 500 -10.63 20.47 14.86
N PRO A 501 -10.10 19.50 14.10
CA PRO A 501 -9.13 18.54 14.63
C PRO A 501 -8.00 19.21 15.42
N SER A 502 -7.40 20.28 14.90
CA SER A 502 -6.33 21.01 15.58
C SER A 502 -6.77 21.66 16.90
N LYS A 503 -7.97 22.27 16.96
CA LYS A 503 -8.52 22.84 18.20
C LYS A 503 -8.86 21.77 19.23
N VAL A 504 -9.37 20.61 18.78
CA VAL A 504 -9.63 19.45 19.64
C VAL A 504 -8.31 18.96 20.24
N ILE A 505 -7.27 18.75 19.41
CA ILE A 505 -5.97 18.26 19.89
C ILE A 505 -5.32 19.27 20.84
N ASP A 506 -5.38 20.58 20.55
CA ASP A 506 -4.88 21.63 21.44
C ASP A 506 -5.60 21.60 22.81
N ARG A 507 -6.94 21.48 22.79
CA ARG A 507 -7.74 21.32 24.01
C ARG A 507 -7.32 20.08 24.79
N LEU A 508 -7.14 18.94 24.14
CA LEU A 508 -6.72 17.69 24.79
C LEU A 508 -5.29 17.79 25.34
N GLY A 509 -4.38 18.46 24.63
CA GLY A 509 -3.03 18.77 25.10
C GLY A 509 -3.02 19.63 26.36
N LYS A 510 -3.96 20.58 26.47
CA LYS A 510 -4.19 21.35 27.69
C LYS A 510 -4.70 20.47 28.84
N GLU A 511 -5.71 19.63 28.58
CA GLU A 511 -6.40 18.82 29.60
C GLU A 511 -5.52 17.67 30.14
N ILE A 512 -4.64 17.07 29.31
CA ILE A 512 -3.79 15.97 29.77
C ILE A 512 -2.76 16.45 30.81
N ASN A 513 -2.31 17.71 30.68
CA ASN A 513 -1.41 18.40 31.62
C ASN A 513 -0.22 17.55 32.12
N ASN A 514 0.38 16.76 31.22
CA ASN A 514 1.46 15.84 31.53
C ASN A 514 2.69 16.17 30.65
N PRO A 515 3.88 16.44 31.24
CA PRO A 515 5.09 16.79 30.48
C PRO A 515 5.66 15.64 29.63
N ASP A 516 5.16 14.42 29.77
CA ASP A 516 5.55 13.30 28.91
C ASP A 516 4.74 13.27 27.60
N SER A 517 3.62 14.00 27.52
CA SER A 517 2.81 14.12 26.30
C SER A 517 3.47 15.04 25.27
N VAL A 518 3.51 14.59 24.01
CA VAL A 518 3.84 15.42 22.84
C VAL A 518 2.86 16.60 22.76
N TYR A 519 1.57 16.34 22.89
CA TYR A 519 0.53 17.34 22.66
C TYR A 519 0.37 18.35 23.80
N TYR A 520 0.75 17.98 25.02
CA TYR A 520 0.96 18.96 26.09
C TYR A 520 1.98 20.03 25.69
N TRP A 521 3.12 19.61 25.13
CA TRP A 521 4.15 20.55 24.67
C TRP A 521 3.72 21.32 23.42
N CYS A 522 3.00 20.68 22.50
CA CYS A 522 2.41 21.39 21.36
C CYS A 522 1.49 22.52 21.83
N HIS A 523 0.58 22.24 22.78
CA HIS A 523 -0.28 23.26 23.37
C HIS A 523 0.53 24.38 24.06
N LYS A 524 1.49 24.01 24.92
CA LYS A 524 2.33 24.97 25.67
C LYS A 524 3.15 25.88 24.76
N ASN A 525 3.64 25.36 23.64
CA ASN A 525 4.48 26.09 22.69
C ASN A 525 3.68 26.71 21.53
N GLY A 526 2.36 26.49 21.46
CA GLY A 526 1.52 27.00 20.37
C GLY A 526 1.78 26.34 19.01
N ILE A 527 2.22 25.08 19.00
CA ILE A 527 2.48 24.29 17.79
C ILE A 527 1.16 23.63 17.35
N PRO A 528 0.54 24.04 16.23
CA PRO A 528 -0.68 23.40 15.73
C PRO A 528 -0.42 21.97 15.28
N VAL A 529 -1.37 21.09 15.59
CA VAL A 529 -1.36 19.68 15.20
C VAL A 529 -2.54 19.41 14.29
N PHE A 530 -2.27 19.02 13.05
CA PHE A 530 -3.31 18.69 12.08
C PHE A 530 -3.49 17.18 11.97
N CYS A 531 -4.75 16.74 12.02
CA CYS A 531 -5.12 15.33 11.85
C CYS A 531 -6.36 15.24 10.96
N PRO A 532 -6.21 15.10 9.64
CA PRO A 532 -7.34 15.11 8.71
C PRO A 532 -8.32 13.96 8.94
N GLY A 533 -7.82 12.80 9.35
CA GLY A 533 -8.61 11.62 9.71
C GLY A 533 -8.76 11.46 11.22
N ILE A 534 -9.22 12.50 11.94
CA ILE A 534 -9.32 12.49 13.41
C ILE A 534 -10.30 11.43 13.96
N THR A 535 -11.24 10.96 13.13
CA THR A 535 -12.24 9.95 13.50
C THR A 535 -11.78 8.50 13.24
N ASP A 536 -10.59 8.29 12.66
CA ASP A 536 -10.09 6.96 12.26
C ASP A 536 -9.23 6.31 13.38
N GLY A 537 -9.83 6.11 14.55
CA GLY A 537 -9.16 5.57 15.75
C GLY A 537 -10.07 5.54 16.98
N ALA A 538 -9.51 5.18 18.14
CA ALA A 538 -10.23 5.15 19.42
C ALA A 538 -10.85 6.50 19.79
N LEU A 539 -10.23 7.62 19.40
CA LEU A 539 -10.84 8.94 19.57
C LEU A 539 -12.15 9.09 18.77
N GLY A 540 -12.21 8.49 17.58
CA GLY A 540 -13.43 8.37 16.77
C GLY A 540 -14.49 7.48 17.42
N ASP A 541 -14.08 6.36 18.03
CA ASP A 541 -14.99 5.47 18.76
C ASP A 541 -15.66 6.18 19.94
N VAL A 542 -14.90 6.99 20.70
CA VAL A 542 -15.46 7.78 21.80
C VAL A 542 -16.35 8.92 21.29
N LEU A 543 -15.99 9.58 20.20
CA LEU A 543 -16.86 10.57 19.54
C LEU A 543 -18.19 9.92 19.10
N PHE A 544 -18.12 8.72 18.53
CA PHE A 544 -19.31 7.94 18.15
C PHE A 544 -20.17 7.62 19.37
N ALA A 545 -19.59 7.06 20.44
CA ALA A 545 -20.31 6.77 21.68
C ALA A 545 -20.95 8.04 22.30
N HIS A 546 -20.25 9.17 22.24
CA HIS A 546 -20.73 10.46 22.75
C HIS A 546 -22.01 10.92 22.05
N THR A 547 -22.20 10.62 20.76
CA THR A 547 -23.42 11.01 20.02
C THR A 547 -24.71 10.43 20.60
N TYR A 548 -24.65 9.23 21.20
CA TYR A 548 -25.79 8.58 21.85
C TYR A 548 -26.02 9.11 23.26
N ARG A 549 -24.96 9.55 23.92
CA ARG A 549 -25.02 10.14 25.27
C ARG A 549 -25.59 11.55 25.24
N ALA A 550 -25.21 12.37 24.26
CA ALA A 550 -25.63 13.76 24.15
C ALA A 550 -25.99 14.17 22.70
N PRO A 551 -27.17 13.78 22.18
CA PRO A 551 -27.59 14.12 20.82
C PRO A 551 -27.71 15.64 20.58
N PRO A 552 -27.27 16.18 19.42
CA PRO A 552 -26.80 15.48 18.22
C PRO A 552 -25.30 15.09 18.23
N GLY A 553 -24.57 15.36 19.31
CA GLY A 553 -23.13 15.10 19.44
C GLY A 553 -22.23 16.28 19.07
N LEU A 554 -20.95 16.17 19.42
CA LEU A 554 -19.91 17.12 19.05
C LEU A 554 -19.68 17.12 17.53
N ARG A 555 -19.55 18.30 16.91
CA ARG A 555 -19.25 18.43 15.48
C ARG A 555 -17.81 18.91 15.32
N VAL A 556 -17.07 18.25 14.44
CA VAL A 556 -15.67 18.57 14.17
C VAL A 556 -15.51 18.90 12.69
N ASP A 557 -15.21 20.15 12.37
CA ASP A 557 -15.03 20.65 11.02
C ASP A 557 -13.58 20.49 10.55
N VAL A 558 -13.39 19.72 9.49
CA VAL A 558 -12.10 19.49 8.84
C VAL A 558 -11.73 20.57 7.83
N VAL A 559 -12.70 21.32 7.31
CA VAL A 559 -12.49 22.31 6.24
C VAL A 559 -11.79 23.55 6.77
N GLU A 560 -12.18 24.03 7.96
CA GLU A 560 -11.47 25.13 8.63
C GLU A 560 -9.99 24.75 8.90
N ASP A 561 -9.71 23.50 9.26
CA ASP A 561 -8.34 23.02 9.48
C ASP A 561 -7.51 22.97 8.19
N VAL A 562 -8.11 22.55 7.06
CA VAL A 562 -7.46 22.60 5.74
C VAL A 562 -7.11 24.04 5.36
N ARG A 563 -8.03 24.98 5.58
CA ARG A 563 -7.75 26.40 5.35
C ARG A 563 -6.57 26.84 6.22
N ARG A 564 -6.53 26.45 7.50
CA ARG A 564 -5.48 26.84 8.44
C ARG A 564 -4.10 26.33 8.02
N ILE A 565 -3.93 25.03 7.74
CA ILE A 565 -2.62 24.47 7.35
C ILE A 565 -2.11 25.03 6.01
N ASN A 566 -3.00 25.19 5.02
CA ASN A 566 -2.64 25.78 3.72
C ASN A 566 -2.19 27.23 3.90
N THR A 567 -2.89 27.99 4.73
CA THR A 567 -2.55 29.40 4.97
C THR A 567 -1.21 29.55 5.68
N ILE A 568 -0.86 28.65 6.61
CA ILE A 568 0.47 28.60 7.22
C ILE A 568 1.54 28.43 6.15
N ALA A 569 1.36 27.47 5.23
CA ALA A 569 2.33 27.23 4.17
C ALA A 569 2.47 28.45 3.22
N ILE A 570 1.35 29.04 2.79
CA ILE A 570 1.34 30.21 1.89
C ILE A 570 2.16 31.37 2.47
N TYR A 571 1.94 31.70 3.75
CA TYR A 571 2.62 32.83 4.41
C TYR A 571 3.99 32.47 5.02
N SER A 572 4.51 31.27 4.74
CA SER A 572 5.83 30.85 5.18
C SER A 572 6.92 31.28 4.20
N HIS A 573 7.93 31.99 4.70
CA HIS A 573 9.07 32.48 3.90
C HIS A 573 9.86 31.34 3.24
N ALA A 574 10.24 30.34 4.03
CA ALA A 574 10.73 29.05 3.53
C ALA A 574 9.99 27.94 4.28
N THR A 575 9.92 26.75 3.70
CA THR A 575 9.37 25.58 4.40
C THR A 575 10.29 24.37 4.28
N GLY A 576 10.40 23.64 5.39
CA GLY A 576 11.09 22.37 5.46
C GLY A 576 10.12 21.28 5.88
N VAL A 577 10.11 20.16 5.17
CA VAL A 577 9.24 19.01 5.48
C VAL A 577 10.08 17.82 5.94
N VAL A 578 9.77 17.29 7.12
CA VAL A 578 10.35 16.05 7.64
C VAL A 578 9.22 15.05 7.82
N VAL A 579 9.24 13.97 7.04
CA VAL A 579 8.15 12.99 6.98
C VAL A 579 8.64 11.62 7.42
N LEU A 580 8.03 11.08 8.47
CA LEU A 580 8.26 9.73 8.99
C LEU A 580 7.07 8.83 8.61
N GLY A 581 7.28 7.96 7.62
CA GLY A 581 6.23 7.14 7.04
C GLY A 581 5.58 7.74 5.77
N GLY A 582 4.31 7.45 5.55
CA GLY A 582 3.58 7.78 4.33
C GLY A 582 2.09 8.02 4.58
N GLY A 583 1.24 7.82 3.57
CA GLY A 583 -0.22 7.93 3.71
C GLY A 583 -0.70 9.38 3.89
N ILE A 584 -1.80 9.56 4.61
CA ILE A 584 -2.50 10.85 4.71
C ILE A 584 -1.60 11.95 5.28
N VAL A 585 -0.68 11.63 6.20
CA VAL A 585 0.19 12.61 6.86
C VAL A 585 1.22 13.19 5.90
N LYS A 586 1.80 12.33 5.04
CA LYS A 586 2.71 12.74 3.96
C LYS A 586 1.95 13.60 2.96
N HIS A 587 0.86 13.08 2.43
CA HIS A 587 0.11 13.75 1.37
C HIS A 587 -0.42 15.11 1.82
N HIS A 588 -1.02 15.20 3.02
CA HIS A 588 -1.61 16.43 3.53
C HIS A 588 -0.55 17.52 3.77
N THR A 589 0.62 17.15 4.30
CA THR A 589 1.75 18.07 4.52
C THR A 589 2.29 18.63 3.20
N LEU A 590 2.48 17.75 2.20
CA LEU A 590 2.97 18.16 0.89
C LEU A 590 1.94 18.97 0.11
N ASN A 591 0.65 18.64 0.25
CA ASN A 591 -0.44 19.38 -0.40
C ASN A 591 -0.62 20.79 0.18
N ALA A 592 -0.33 21.01 1.47
CA ALA A 592 -0.26 22.37 2.00
C ALA A 592 0.88 23.16 1.35
N ASN A 593 2.04 22.53 1.15
CA ASN A 593 3.20 23.15 0.51
C ASN A 593 3.05 23.35 -1.00
N LEU A 594 2.13 22.62 -1.67
CA LEU A 594 1.73 22.93 -3.04
C LEU A 594 1.20 24.37 -3.17
N MET A 595 0.47 24.85 -2.17
CA MET A 595 -0.16 26.19 -2.19
C MET A 595 0.86 27.35 -2.23
N ARG A 596 2.13 27.07 -1.94
CA ARG A 596 3.25 28.02 -2.04
C ARG A 596 4.25 27.68 -3.16
N ASN A 597 3.83 26.86 -4.14
CA ASN A 597 4.68 26.32 -5.21
C ASN A 597 5.86 25.47 -4.69
N GLY A 598 5.62 24.72 -3.62
CA GLY A 598 6.50 23.65 -3.16
C GLY A 598 7.33 23.98 -1.93
N ALA A 599 7.73 22.95 -1.19
CA ALA A 599 8.67 23.10 -0.08
C ALA A 599 10.12 23.33 -0.55
N ASP A 600 10.91 24.06 0.25
CA ASP A 600 12.31 24.36 -0.04
C ASP A 600 13.24 23.20 0.34
N TYR A 601 12.92 22.50 1.43
CA TYR A 601 13.68 21.37 1.94
C TYR A 601 12.75 20.19 2.22
N ALA A 602 13.20 18.96 1.94
CA ALA A 602 12.42 17.77 2.23
C ALA A 602 13.28 16.57 2.61
N VAL A 603 12.91 15.90 3.71
CA VAL A 603 13.48 14.63 4.15
C VAL A 603 12.36 13.63 4.40
N TYR A 604 12.38 12.50 3.70
CA TYR A 604 11.46 11.39 3.90
C TYR A 604 12.21 10.20 4.51
N VAL A 605 11.64 9.61 5.57
CA VAL A 605 12.11 8.35 6.14
C VAL A 605 10.93 7.38 6.14
N ASN A 606 10.92 6.46 5.17
CA ASN A 606 9.84 5.48 5.07
C ASN A 606 10.28 4.20 4.36
N THR A 607 9.44 3.18 4.44
CA THR A 607 9.65 1.86 3.82
C THR A 607 8.82 1.67 2.55
N GLY A 608 8.18 2.73 2.04
CA GLY A 608 7.33 2.65 0.85
C GLY A 608 8.15 2.53 -0.43
N HIS A 609 7.65 1.72 -1.37
CA HIS A 609 8.28 1.45 -2.66
C HIS A 609 7.44 2.01 -3.81
N GLU A 610 8.08 2.43 -4.90
CA GLU A 610 7.39 3.12 -6.00
C GLU A 610 6.56 2.21 -6.93
N PHE A 611 6.84 0.90 -6.97
CA PHE A 611 6.31 0.00 -8.00
C PHE A 611 4.79 -0.19 -7.95
N ASP A 612 4.15 0.11 -6.82
CA ASP A 612 2.71 -0.03 -6.61
C ASP A 612 1.93 1.25 -6.96
N GLY A 613 2.62 2.34 -7.34
CA GLY A 613 2.01 3.62 -7.67
C GLY A 613 1.38 4.35 -6.48
N SER A 614 1.72 3.98 -5.25
CA SER A 614 1.19 4.63 -4.05
C SER A 614 1.89 5.98 -3.77
N ASP A 615 1.13 6.98 -3.30
CA ASP A 615 1.74 8.22 -2.80
C ASP A 615 2.72 7.92 -1.66
N ALA A 616 2.41 6.96 -0.78
CA ALA A 616 3.30 6.57 0.31
C ALA A 616 4.68 6.12 -0.17
N GLY A 617 4.72 5.36 -1.27
CA GLY A 617 5.92 4.80 -1.87
C GLY A 617 6.65 5.70 -2.87
N ALA A 618 6.00 6.75 -3.36
CA ALA A 618 6.55 7.70 -4.32
C ALA A 618 7.93 8.25 -3.91
N ARG A 619 8.78 8.47 -4.92
CA ARG A 619 10.05 9.18 -4.75
C ARG A 619 9.79 10.70 -4.61
N PRO A 620 10.69 11.47 -3.96
CA PRO A 620 10.51 12.92 -3.86
C PRO A 620 10.40 13.62 -5.21
N ASP A 621 11.07 13.11 -6.24
CA ASP A 621 10.98 13.63 -7.61
C ASP A 621 9.55 13.63 -8.18
N GLU A 622 8.72 12.66 -7.81
CA GLU A 622 7.30 12.68 -8.16
C GLU A 622 6.61 13.90 -7.55
N ALA A 623 6.90 14.25 -6.30
CA ALA A 623 6.33 15.43 -5.65
C ALA A 623 6.79 16.75 -6.29
N VAL A 624 7.98 16.78 -6.92
CA VAL A 624 8.45 17.93 -7.72
C VAL A 624 7.55 18.10 -8.96
N SER A 625 7.16 17.01 -9.62
CA SER A 625 6.27 17.08 -10.79
C SER A 625 4.91 17.74 -10.50
N TRP A 626 4.40 17.60 -9.28
CA TRP A 626 3.16 18.24 -8.83
C TRP A 626 3.34 19.69 -8.37
N GLY A 627 4.59 20.16 -8.17
CA GLY A 627 4.86 21.43 -7.49
C GLY A 627 4.67 21.38 -5.97
N LYS A 628 4.59 20.17 -5.38
CA LYS A 628 4.57 19.97 -3.92
C LYS A 628 5.96 20.19 -3.30
N LEU A 629 7.01 20.01 -4.10
CA LEU A 629 8.39 20.38 -3.81
C LEU A 629 8.90 21.33 -4.90
N LYS A 630 9.80 22.25 -4.55
CA LYS A 630 10.41 23.15 -5.54
C LYS A 630 11.37 22.41 -6.46
N SER A 631 11.49 22.84 -7.71
CA SER A 631 12.47 22.27 -8.67
C SER A 631 13.92 22.46 -8.23
N ALA A 632 14.20 23.52 -7.46
CA ALA A 632 15.52 23.79 -6.89
C ALA A 632 15.75 23.12 -5.51
N SER A 633 14.78 22.35 -5.01
CA SER A 633 14.96 21.59 -3.77
C SER A 633 15.87 20.39 -4.00
N GLU A 634 16.66 20.03 -2.98
CA GLU A 634 17.45 18.80 -2.97
C GLU A 634 16.83 17.81 -1.98
N PRO A 635 15.70 17.15 -2.35
CA PRO A 635 14.97 16.31 -1.42
C PRO A 635 15.64 14.96 -1.23
N VAL A 636 15.60 14.45 -0.01
CA VAL A 636 16.24 13.18 0.36
C VAL A 636 15.20 12.17 0.85
N LYS A 637 15.30 10.92 0.36
CA LYS A 637 14.49 9.80 0.87
C LYS A 637 15.42 8.70 1.40
N VAL A 638 15.32 8.43 2.70
CA VAL A 638 15.99 7.30 3.35
C VAL A 638 15.00 6.14 3.41
N HIS A 639 15.30 5.06 2.69
CA HIS A 639 14.51 3.83 2.69
C HIS A 639 14.88 2.98 3.91
N GLY A 640 14.00 2.97 4.92
CA GLY A 640 14.20 2.18 6.12
C GLY A 640 13.20 2.52 7.23
N ASP A 641 13.25 1.75 8.32
CA ASP A 641 12.40 1.95 9.48
C ASP A 641 12.83 3.19 10.28
N ALA A 642 11.90 4.11 10.49
CA ALA A 642 12.13 5.36 11.20
C ALA A 642 12.53 5.16 12.67
N THR A 643 12.16 4.04 13.30
CA THR A 643 12.56 3.72 14.68
C THR A 643 14.08 3.54 14.82
N ILE A 644 14.77 3.16 13.75
CA ILE A 644 16.23 3.03 13.70
C ILE A 644 16.87 4.36 13.27
N ILE A 645 16.31 4.98 12.23
CA ILE A 645 16.92 6.12 11.54
C ILE A 645 16.69 7.44 12.28
N PHE A 646 15.47 7.72 12.72
CA PHE A 646 15.08 9.04 13.20
C PHE A 646 15.76 9.45 14.52
N PRO A 647 15.94 8.57 15.53
CA PRO A 647 16.71 8.92 16.72
C PRO A 647 18.15 9.33 16.38
N LEU A 648 18.79 8.67 15.41
CA LEU A 648 20.14 8.98 14.95
C LEU A 648 20.20 10.30 14.17
N LEU A 649 19.18 10.58 13.34
CA LEU A 649 19.06 11.88 12.66
C LEU A 649 18.96 13.01 13.70
N VAL A 650 18.08 12.88 14.69
CA VAL A 650 17.90 13.89 15.74
C VAL A 650 19.18 14.06 16.56
N ALA A 651 19.88 12.97 16.88
CA ALA A 651 21.18 13.02 17.56
C ALA A 651 22.21 13.86 16.79
N LYS A 652 22.29 13.69 15.46
CA LYS A 652 23.24 14.41 14.59
C LYS A 652 22.84 15.82 14.18
N THR A 653 21.58 16.21 14.44
CA THR A 653 21.01 17.48 13.95
C THR A 653 20.48 18.31 15.11
N PHE A 654 19.20 18.20 15.42
CA PHE A 654 18.48 19.00 16.43
C PHE A 654 19.09 18.90 17.83
N ALA A 655 19.37 17.69 18.32
CA ALA A 655 19.90 17.50 19.66
C ALA A 655 21.33 18.06 19.79
N LYS A 656 22.17 17.82 18.78
CA LYS A 656 23.53 18.38 18.71
C LYS A 656 23.52 19.91 18.81
N HIS A 657 22.75 20.58 17.96
CA HIS A 657 22.62 22.05 17.98
C HIS A 657 22.07 22.57 19.31
N PHE A 658 21.11 21.87 19.91
CA PHE A 658 20.54 22.26 21.21
C PHE A 658 21.55 22.19 22.36
N HIS A 659 22.35 21.13 22.42
CA HIS A 659 23.34 20.97 23.48
C HIS A 659 24.56 21.88 23.26
N GLU A 660 25.02 22.06 22.01
CA GLU A 660 26.11 22.98 21.68
C GLU A 660 25.75 24.43 22.01
N SER A 661 24.54 24.88 21.67
CA SER A 661 24.09 26.24 21.99
C SER A 661 23.96 26.50 23.48
N ARG A 662 23.55 25.51 24.28
CA ARG A 662 23.51 25.62 25.75
C ARG A 662 24.90 25.63 26.39
N MET A 663 25.83 24.81 25.89
CA MET A 663 27.21 24.82 26.36
C MET A 663 27.88 26.16 26.08
N ALA A 664 27.66 26.76 24.91
CA ALA A 664 28.16 28.09 24.57
C ALA A 664 27.58 29.22 25.44
N GLN A 665 26.40 29.03 26.03
CA GLN A 665 25.73 30.02 26.89
C GLN A 665 26.07 29.89 28.39
N THR A 666 26.79 28.84 28.79
CA THR A 666 27.19 28.66 30.20
C THR A 666 28.52 29.40 30.42
N PRO A 667 28.59 30.47 31.24
CA PRO A 667 29.85 31.14 31.49
C PRO A 667 30.81 30.17 32.20
N VAL A 668 32.00 30.01 31.63
CA VAL A 668 33.13 29.35 32.28
C VAL A 668 33.42 30.14 33.56
N THR A 669 32.91 29.66 34.69
CA THR A 669 33.41 30.09 35.99
C THR A 669 34.82 29.54 36.09
N SER A 670 35.80 30.44 35.97
CA SER A 670 37.21 30.14 36.22
C SER A 670 37.34 29.54 37.62
N PRO A 671 38.06 28.42 37.80
CA PRO A 671 38.38 27.94 39.13
C PRO A 671 39.36 28.92 39.78
N GLU A 672 38.99 29.48 40.94
CA GLU A 672 39.91 30.13 41.88
C GLU A 672 40.73 29.10 42.67
#